data_AF-A0A3N9NSM3-F1
#
_entry.id   AF-A0A3N9NSM3-F1
#
_cell.length_a   1.000
_cell.length_b   1.000
_cell.length_c   1.000
_cell.angle_alpha   90.00
_cell.angle_beta   90.00
_cell.angle_gamma   90.00
#
_symmetry.space_group_name_H-M   'P 1'
#
loop_
_entity.id
_entity.type
_entity.pdbx_description
1 polymer ?
#
loop_
_entity_poly.entity_id
_entity_poly.type
_entity_poly.pdbx_seq_one_letter_code
_entity_poly.pdbx_strand_id
1 'polypeptide(L)'
;MEKSKLVKIFILIIAQAFPAFVRSQAIPKDEYLDYMNLEYPRLTPQSKASARLFLFGDENDPSYTDTNPMDGIDDQRHQVLQQMAVRFAPYLVQNSTVIPMNFKKFMDDLAAFHLHVDSWDIFGETAKIIDSQTINLVDLGSKACDSSVVLKTLQADSAQPVDRGANFEMFNSQVTEDCKMLSLLQEFHPENPKNKRVVEKFKRDIPDVLKVLYFDFPGEGPETWKQEYINDQTNALPSTYHDFLYSYVHPFIHEVRSNETNTTLGYELILQYWFFYPFNDGGNNHEGDWEHINVVISPLNRVEHLLSEQEIQTVLNGAGLSEKNSDDQLVIKRIEYYFHYDVMYVDFSSPNVYAPREEWEQEVKRRFRHEEHLNERDIWRLIRKRAYRDKAETQINTHPIGYIGADNKGMDQILQPPGGNNRDSHGTYPFAGIFKNIGPAGATEKIATYVDSYKLFKELDANNGKTSNVFKRGNVISLAHPDRVEIVPDWERVLELAHEHPQVRRDWSWLLLPIHWGYPATESPFAGILKHTDTGNRPPVTPSFGYGWNVSGPSFGYGRWQPHKMASVFPTGFQDSFQNNLGFLNLSYPVLLNLPPLDFAWRIAAYPIRLAVDRPDPLYYPKQEIPYRFVGLAAGAAVQNLHDDFKALVFNEQQLDEFALRFILHLALGGVDSNTVTTNLSDYLDRQVSPYYQVVFYIGDRLVSENTLRNARSMLGFNVNFNNVPSYNYSAEINMWEYAGSFRYNLTTSNFQPFIKGGYGLSWYRLENAQANGEVFMTKDSEWIRQPSISPLKNILPNTWHVGGGIEFLILKKRGRVPQGLDLSVRADYTLFVHRLGLDLSNVRLDKLKLFFPTAGSIPGGETVTRDGFNLAITLGF
;
A
#
# COMPACT_ATOMS: atom_id res chain seq x y z
N MET A 1 -27.56 26.43 23.06
CA MET A 1 -28.33 25.47 22.23
C MET A 1 -27.89 25.46 20.74
N GLU A 2 -26.65 25.86 20.40
CA GLU A 2 -26.20 26.00 18.99
C GLU A 2 -25.07 25.06 18.55
N LYS A 3 -24.32 24.41 19.47
CA LYS A 3 -23.23 23.49 19.08
C LYS A 3 -23.70 22.17 18.45
N SER A 4 -24.91 21.72 18.80
CA SER A 4 -25.53 20.52 18.19
C SER A 4 -25.95 20.74 16.73
N LYS A 5 -26.20 21.98 16.30
CA LYS A 5 -26.63 22.26 14.92
C LYS A 5 -25.45 22.22 13.95
N LEU A 6 -24.27 22.71 14.32
CA LEU A 6 -23.09 22.68 13.44
C LEU A 6 -22.57 21.25 13.21
N VAL A 7 -22.55 20.41 14.24
CA VAL A 7 -22.18 18.98 14.07
C VAL A 7 -23.23 18.24 13.24
N LYS A 8 -24.53 18.50 13.47
CA LYS A 8 -25.61 17.92 12.66
C LYS A 8 -25.60 18.43 11.22
N ILE A 9 -25.29 19.70 10.97
CA ILE A 9 -25.18 20.28 9.62
C ILE A 9 -23.93 19.76 8.91
N PHE A 10 -22.80 19.59 9.60
CA PHE A 10 -21.60 18.99 9.01
C PHE A 10 -21.82 17.51 8.65
N ILE A 11 -22.50 16.76 9.52
CA ILE A 11 -22.92 15.37 9.24
C ILE A 11 -23.99 15.34 8.13
N LEU A 12 -24.93 16.29 8.08
CA LEU A 12 -25.94 16.35 7.02
C LEU A 12 -25.35 16.75 5.66
N ILE A 13 -24.37 17.66 5.62
CA ILE A 13 -23.71 18.08 4.38
C ILE A 13 -22.86 16.93 3.84
N ILE A 14 -22.16 16.18 4.72
CA ILE A 14 -21.46 14.95 4.31
C ILE A 14 -22.46 13.86 3.88
N ALA A 15 -23.61 13.73 4.54
CA ALA A 15 -24.62 12.74 4.17
C ALA A 15 -25.44 13.12 2.91
N GLN A 16 -25.56 14.41 2.57
CA GLN A 16 -26.36 14.90 1.44
C GLN A 16 -25.55 15.26 0.19
N ALA A 17 -24.24 15.46 0.30
CA ALA A 17 -23.38 15.66 -0.87
C ALA A 17 -23.00 14.35 -1.59
N PHE A 18 -23.32 13.19 -1.01
CA PHE A 18 -22.83 11.88 -1.47
C PHE A 18 -23.83 10.87 -2.08
N PRO A 19 -25.15 11.11 -2.25
CA PRO A 19 -26.00 10.10 -2.89
C PRO A 19 -25.81 10.02 -4.42
N ALA A 20 -24.85 10.74 -5.02
CA ALA A 20 -24.61 10.71 -6.47
C ALA A 20 -23.55 9.70 -6.93
N PHE A 21 -22.81 9.04 -6.03
CA PHE A 21 -21.73 8.10 -6.41
C PHE A 21 -22.09 6.61 -6.23
N VAL A 22 -23.39 6.29 -6.14
CA VAL A 22 -23.85 4.90 -5.99
C VAL A 22 -24.79 4.54 -7.11
N ARG A 23 -24.22 4.37 -8.30
CA ARG A 23 -24.57 3.28 -9.22
C ARG A 23 -23.27 2.86 -9.89
N SER A 24 -22.82 1.64 -9.64
CA SER A 24 -21.87 1.04 -10.56
C SER A 24 -22.64 0.73 -11.85
N GLN A 25 -22.64 1.64 -12.81
CA GLN A 25 -23.21 1.38 -14.13
C GLN A 25 -22.08 0.81 -14.99
N ALA A 26 -21.99 -0.53 -15.05
CA ALA A 26 -21.02 -1.22 -15.89
C ALA A 26 -20.86 -0.55 -17.27
N ILE A 27 -19.61 -0.39 -17.72
CA ILE A 27 -19.31 0.27 -18.99
C ILE A 27 -20.01 -0.52 -20.11
N PRO A 28 -20.97 0.09 -20.83
CA PRO A 28 -21.72 -0.59 -21.86
C PRO A 28 -20.82 -1.17 -22.95
N LYS A 29 -21.30 -2.24 -23.58
CA LYS A 29 -20.56 -2.93 -24.65
C LYS A 29 -20.19 -1.99 -25.80
N ASP A 30 -21.06 -1.04 -26.10
CA ASP A 30 -20.87 -0.01 -27.12
C ASP A 30 -19.98 1.16 -26.70
N GLU A 31 -19.44 1.15 -25.47
CA GLU A 31 -18.59 2.21 -24.92
C GLU A 31 -17.21 1.75 -24.46
N TYR A 32 -16.98 0.44 -24.23
CA TYR A 32 -15.73 -0.02 -23.58
C TYR A 32 -14.46 0.34 -24.36
N LEU A 33 -14.55 0.53 -25.68
CA LEU A 33 -13.36 0.84 -26.48
C LEU A 33 -12.74 2.21 -26.16
N ASP A 34 -13.54 3.15 -25.64
CA ASP A 34 -13.01 4.43 -25.10
C ASP A 34 -12.03 4.20 -23.94
N TYR A 35 -12.13 3.03 -23.31
CA TYR A 35 -11.31 2.60 -22.19
C TYR A 35 -10.30 1.55 -22.61
N MET A 36 -10.02 1.30 -23.90
CA MET A 36 -9.04 0.30 -24.36
C MET A 36 -7.91 0.90 -25.20
N ASN A 37 -6.74 0.25 -25.24
CA ASN A 37 -5.70 0.61 -26.19
C ASN A 37 -6.15 0.20 -27.60
N LEU A 38 -5.82 1.01 -28.60
CA LEU A 38 -6.18 0.77 -30.00
C LEU A 38 -5.08 0.02 -30.78
N GLU A 39 -3.99 -0.35 -30.10
CA GLU A 39 -2.89 -1.17 -30.62
C GLU A 39 -2.92 -2.57 -29.99
N TYR A 40 -2.65 -3.59 -30.81
CA TYR A 40 -2.48 -4.95 -30.30
C TYR A 40 -1.13 -5.10 -29.59
N PRO A 41 -1.09 -5.80 -28.45
CA PRO A 41 0.19 -6.23 -27.89
C PRO A 41 0.87 -7.22 -28.85
N ARG A 42 2.19 -7.36 -28.72
CA ARG A 42 2.98 -8.29 -29.52
C ARG A 42 3.35 -9.50 -28.68
N LEU A 43 3.39 -10.67 -29.33
CA LEU A 43 3.96 -11.87 -28.73
C LEU A 43 5.43 -11.66 -28.38
N THR A 44 5.79 -12.10 -27.19
CA THR A 44 7.20 -12.17 -26.80
C THR A 44 7.77 -13.50 -27.31
N PRO A 45 8.78 -13.49 -28.19
CA PRO A 45 9.34 -14.72 -28.75
C PRO A 45 10.10 -15.52 -27.68
N GLN A 46 10.32 -16.80 -27.98
CA GLN A 46 11.20 -17.66 -27.20
C GLN A 46 12.57 -17.02 -27.01
N SER A 47 13.17 -17.28 -25.86
CA SER A 47 14.55 -16.88 -25.59
C SER A 47 15.52 -17.50 -26.60
N LYS A 48 16.51 -16.72 -27.06
CA LYS A 48 17.58 -17.23 -27.95
C LYS A 48 18.35 -18.40 -27.33
N ALA A 49 18.48 -18.43 -26.01
CA ALA A 49 19.15 -19.53 -25.32
C ALA A 49 18.22 -20.76 -25.22
N SER A 50 16.92 -20.58 -24.98
CA SER A 50 15.93 -21.66 -25.02
C SER A 50 15.96 -22.38 -26.37
N ALA A 51 15.96 -21.61 -27.47
CA ALA A 51 16.04 -22.13 -28.83
C ALA A 51 17.36 -22.88 -29.10
N ARG A 52 18.51 -22.24 -28.85
CA ARG A 52 19.84 -22.81 -29.13
C ARG A 52 20.12 -24.08 -28.31
N LEU A 53 19.64 -24.13 -27.07
CA LEU A 53 19.89 -25.23 -26.15
C LEU A 53 18.75 -26.25 -26.12
N PHE A 54 17.81 -26.18 -27.07
CA PHE A 54 16.74 -27.16 -27.24
C PHE A 54 15.99 -27.43 -25.94
N LEU A 55 15.55 -26.36 -25.26
CA LEU A 55 14.88 -26.45 -23.97
C LEU A 55 13.71 -27.44 -23.98
N PHE A 56 12.93 -27.44 -25.07
CA PHE A 56 11.76 -28.30 -25.27
C PHE A 56 12.05 -29.57 -26.09
N GLY A 57 13.32 -29.84 -26.44
CA GLY A 57 13.71 -30.92 -27.35
C GLY A 57 14.19 -30.41 -28.72
N ASP A 58 14.97 -31.23 -29.42
CA ASP A 58 15.40 -30.98 -30.80
C ASP A 58 14.52 -31.79 -31.75
N GLU A 59 13.67 -31.13 -32.52
CA GLU A 59 12.79 -31.79 -33.51
C GLU A 59 13.54 -32.55 -34.61
N ASN A 60 14.82 -32.27 -34.80
CA ASN A 60 15.67 -32.98 -35.76
C ASN A 60 16.30 -34.25 -35.17
N ASP A 61 16.20 -34.45 -33.85
CA ASP A 61 16.67 -35.66 -33.20
C ASP A 61 15.72 -36.82 -33.52
N PRO A 62 16.20 -37.97 -34.04
CA PRO A 62 15.36 -39.13 -34.32
C PRO A 62 14.63 -39.71 -33.11
N SER A 63 15.03 -39.34 -31.89
CA SER A 63 14.37 -39.75 -30.65
C SER A 63 13.27 -38.78 -30.19
N TYR A 64 13.14 -37.60 -30.81
CA TYR A 64 12.09 -36.63 -30.48
C TYR A 64 10.70 -37.25 -30.64
N THR A 65 9.92 -37.24 -29.57
CA THR A 65 8.55 -37.73 -29.57
C THR A 65 7.67 -36.75 -28.81
N ASP A 66 6.58 -36.28 -29.42
CA ASP A 66 5.63 -35.33 -28.82
C ASP A 66 4.22 -35.87 -29.06
N THR A 67 3.75 -36.68 -28.10
CA THR A 67 2.48 -37.40 -28.25
C THR A 67 1.64 -37.44 -26.99
N ASN A 68 2.20 -37.19 -25.80
CA ASN A 68 1.48 -37.35 -24.55
C ASN A 68 1.95 -36.37 -23.45
N PRO A 69 1.36 -35.16 -23.38
CA PRO A 69 0.40 -34.59 -24.34
C PRO A 69 1.09 -34.10 -25.62
N MET A 70 0.31 -33.84 -26.68
CA MET A 70 0.82 -33.14 -27.87
C MET A 70 0.89 -31.63 -27.57
N ASP A 71 2.05 -31.16 -27.12
CA ASP A 71 2.25 -29.80 -26.59
C ASP A 71 3.49 -29.11 -27.17
N GLY A 72 4.16 -29.70 -28.15
CA GLY A 72 5.38 -29.16 -28.74
C GLY A 72 6.63 -29.40 -27.88
N ILE A 73 6.54 -30.22 -26.84
CA ILE A 73 7.65 -30.60 -25.96
C ILE A 73 7.94 -32.09 -26.17
N ASP A 74 9.22 -32.44 -26.33
CA ASP A 74 9.64 -33.83 -26.32
C ASP A 74 9.19 -34.52 -25.01
N ASP A 75 8.52 -35.68 -25.10
CA ASP A 75 7.91 -36.41 -24.00
C ASP A 75 8.93 -36.72 -22.88
N GLN A 76 10.19 -37.02 -23.22
CA GLN A 76 11.25 -37.24 -22.22
C GLN A 76 11.67 -35.92 -21.57
N ARG A 77 11.79 -34.84 -22.33
CA ARG A 77 12.05 -33.50 -21.80
C ARG A 77 10.91 -33.01 -20.91
N HIS A 78 9.66 -33.23 -21.30
CA HIS A 78 8.47 -32.89 -20.52
C HIS A 78 8.54 -33.53 -19.13
N GLN A 79 8.89 -34.82 -19.03
CA GLN A 79 9.03 -35.51 -17.74
C GLN A 79 10.06 -34.84 -16.82
N VAL A 80 11.20 -34.42 -17.38
CA VAL A 80 12.26 -33.74 -16.62
C VAL A 80 11.80 -32.35 -16.17
N LEU A 81 11.18 -31.57 -17.06
CA LEU A 81 10.64 -30.25 -16.75
C LEU A 81 9.52 -30.33 -15.70
N GLN A 82 8.62 -31.32 -15.80
CA GLN A 82 7.55 -31.54 -14.83
C GLN A 82 8.09 -31.92 -13.44
N GLN A 83 9.11 -32.78 -13.36
CA GLN A 83 9.78 -33.10 -12.09
C GLN A 83 10.45 -31.86 -11.47
N MET A 84 11.10 -31.02 -12.30
CA MET A 84 11.64 -29.74 -11.86
C MET A 84 10.55 -28.81 -11.34
N ALA A 85 9.47 -28.63 -12.10
CA ALA A 85 8.38 -27.73 -11.77
C ALA A 85 7.68 -28.14 -10.47
N VAL A 86 7.43 -29.44 -10.25
CA VAL A 86 6.84 -29.93 -8.99
C VAL A 86 7.80 -29.73 -7.81
N ARG A 87 9.09 -30.02 -7.98
CA ARG A 87 10.11 -29.87 -6.91
C ARG A 87 10.30 -28.43 -6.46
N PHE A 88 10.15 -27.48 -7.38
CA PHE A 88 10.32 -26.04 -7.13
C PHE A 88 9.00 -25.27 -7.03
N ALA A 89 7.87 -25.99 -7.00
CA ALA A 89 6.55 -25.38 -6.93
C ALA A 89 6.38 -24.58 -5.62
N PRO A 90 5.70 -23.41 -5.67
CA PRO A 90 5.56 -22.55 -4.51
C PRO A 90 4.54 -23.05 -3.49
N TYR A 91 4.79 -22.68 -2.24
CA TYR A 91 3.80 -22.68 -1.17
C TYR A 91 3.22 -21.27 -1.03
N LEU A 92 1.93 -21.12 -1.29
CA LEU A 92 1.27 -19.82 -1.26
C LEU A 92 0.57 -19.63 0.08
N VAL A 93 0.91 -18.54 0.76
CA VAL A 93 0.28 -18.12 2.01
C VAL A 93 -0.89 -17.20 1.67
N GLN A 94 -2.08 -17.61 2.08
CA GLN A 94 -3.32 -16.90 1.80
C GLN A 94 -3.46 -15.68 2.72
N ASN A 95 -3.22 -14.48 2.20
CA ASN A 95 -3.58 -13.24 2.88
C ASN A 95 -5.02 -12.79 2.54
N SER A 96 -5.57 -13.30 1.44
CA SER A 96 -6.98 -13.29 1.12
C SER A 96 -7.53 -14.71 0.89
N THR A 97 -8.78 -14.85 0.46
CA THR A 97 -9.43 -16.17 0.23
C THR A 97 -9.20 -16.73 -1.17
N VAL A 98 -8.62 -15.93 -2.07
CA VAL A 98 -8.44 -16.29 -3.48
C VAL A 98 -7.38 -17.39 -3.62
N ILE A 99 -7.54 -18.20 -4.66
CA ILE A 99 -6.60 -19.23 -5.08
C ILE A 99 -6.33 -19.12 -6.58
N PRO A 100 -5.12 -19.49 -7.04
CA PRO A 100 -4.87 -19.61 -8.47
C PRO A 100 -5.62 -20.81 -9.03
N MET A 101 -6.24 -20.64 -10.20
CA MET A 101 -7.16 -21.63 -10.78
C MET A 101 -6.69 -22.17 -12.13
N ASN A 102 -7.05 -23.42 -12.41
CA ASN A 102 -6.97 -24.04 -13.72
C ASN A 102 -8.16 -23.55 -14.54
N PHE A 103 -7.94 -22.62 -15.47
CA PHE A 103 -9.05 -22.14 -16.29
C PHE A 103 -9.61 -23.22 -17.22
N LYS A 104 -8.80 -24.25 -17.59
CA LYS A 104 -9.26 -25.35 -18.45
C LYS A 104 -10.38 -26.16 -17.79
N LYS A 105 -10.47 -26.15 -16.46
CA LYS A 105 -11.61 -26.74 -15.75
C LYS A 105 -12.93 -26.06 -16.07
N PHE A 106 -12.95 -24.76 -16.36
CA PHE A 106 -14.15 -24.11 -16.89
C PHE A 106 -14.52 -24.66 -18.27
N MET A 107 -13.55 -24.98 -19.13
CA MET A 107 -13.83 -25.62 -20.43
C MET A 107 -14.31 -27.07 -20.30
N ASP A 108 -13.88 -27.79 -19.28
CA ASP A 108 -14.23 -29.21 -19.10
C ASP A 108 -15.57 -29.40 -18.38
N ASP A 109 -15.90 -28.51 -17.45
CA ASP A 109 -17.08 -28.64 -16.59
C ASP A 109 -18.31 -27.88 -17.13
N LEU A 110 -18.12 -26.94 -18.08
CA LEU A 110 -19.20 -26.17 -18.69
C LEU A 110 -19.72 -26.80 -19.99
N ALA A 111 -21.02 -26.64 -20.25
CA ALA A 111 -21.65 -27.03 -21.51
C ALA A 111 -21.17 -26.18 -22.70
N ALA A 112 -20.69 -24.97 -22.45
CA ALA A 112 -20.08 -24.08 -23.43
C ALA A 112 -19.08 -23.15 -22.74
N PHE A 113 -18.01 -22.79 -23.46
CA PHE A 113 -17.02 -21.81 -23.02
C PHE A 113 -16.66 -20.92 -24.20
N HIS A 114 -17.13 -19.67 -24.16
CA HIS A 114 -17.11 -18.79 -25.32
C HIS A 114 -15.91 -17.83 -25.31
N LEU A 115 -15.17 -17.80 -26.41
CA LEU A 115 -14.33 -16.66 -26.78
C LEU A 115 -15.19 -15.64 -27.52
N HIS A 116 -15.31 -14.44 -26.96
CA HIS A 116 -16.01 -13.33 -27.59
C HIS A 116 -15.10 -12.58 -28.55
N VAL A 117 -15.63 -12.20 -29.71
CA VAL A 117 -14.92 -11.47 -30.75
C VAL A 117 -15.78 -10.29 -31.18
N ASP A 118 -15.42 -9.10 -30.72
CA ASP A 118 -16.10 -7.86 -31.08
C ASP A 118 -15.31 -7.08 -32.11
N SER A 119 -15.94 -6.76 -33.24
CA SER A 119 -15.33 -5.95 -34.30
C SER A 119 -15.82 -4.51 -34.21
N TRP A 120 -14.89 -3.57 -34.22
CA TRP A 120 -15.13 -2.14 -34.07
C TRP A 120 -14.67 -1.36 -35.31
N ASP A 121 -15.54 -0.51 -35.84
CA ASP A 121 -15.14 0.57 -36.73
C ASP A 121 -14.66 1.76 -35.88
N ILE A 122 -13.41 2.14 -36.10
CA ILE A 122 -12.72 3.21 -35.38
C ILE A 122 -12.30 4.37 -36.28
N PHE A 123 -12.81 4.43 -37.51
CA PHE A 123 -12.52 5.50 -38.45
C PHE A 123 -13.29 6.80 -38.13
N GLY A 124 -14.47 6.69 -37.51
CA GLY A 124 -15.31 7.83 -37.14
C GLY A 124 -14.85 8.60 -35.89
N GLU A 125 -15.51 9.73 -35.59
CA GLU A 125 -15.30 10.48 -34.32
C GLU A 125 -15.63 9.65 -33.07
N THR A 126 -16.52 8.66 -33.23
CA THR A 126 -16.91 7.70 -32.20
C THR A 126 -16.70 6.30 -32.75
N ALA A 127 -16.00 5.46 -31.99
CA ALA A 127 -15.87 4.06 -32.31
C ALA A 127 -17.24 3.39 -32.22
N LYS A 128 -17.54 2.47 -33.14
CA LYS A 128 -18.81 1.74 -33.15
C LYS A 128 -18.57 0.26 -33.36
N ILE A 129 -19.24 -0.55 -32.57
CA ILE A 129 -19.28 -1.98 -32.80
C ILE A 129 -20.04 -2.26 -34.11
N ILE A 130 -19.44 -3.05 -34.98
CA ILE A 130 -20.01 -3.43 -36.29
C ILE A 130 -20.38 -4.91 -36.34
N ASP A 131 -19.80 -5.74 -35.46
CA ASP A 131 -20.09 -7.18 -35.37
C ASP A 131 -19.67 -7.73 -33.99
N SER A 132 -20.38 -8.76 -33.54
CA SER A 132 -20.08 -9.49 -32.30
C SER A 132 -20.33 -10.97 -32.52
N GLN A 133 -19.26 -11.76 -32.43
CA GLN A 133 -19.30 -13.21 -32.63
C GLN A 133 -18.80 -13.93 -31.38
N THR A 134 -19.16 -15.20 -31.26
CA THR A 134 -18.61 -16.11 -30.25
C THR A 134 -18.04 -17.36 -30.90
N ILE A 135 -16.99 -17.88 -30.29
CA ILE A 135 -16.41 -19.19 -30.62
C ILE A 135 -16.54 -20.08 -29.39
N ASN A 136 -17.24 -21.21 -29.49
CA ASN A 136 -17.34 -22.18 -28.39
C ASN A 136 -16.12 -23.09 -28.39
N LEU A 137 -15.23 -22.92 -27.40
CA LEU A 137 -14.00 -23.70 -27.27
C LEU A 137 -14.27 -25.18 -26.99
N VAL A 138 -15.40 -25.51 -26.36
CA VAL A 138 -15.80 -26.90 -26.07
C VAL A 138 -16.09 -27.69 -27.35
N ASP A 139 -16.59 -27.01 -28.39
CA ASP A 139 -16.98 -27.61 -29.67
C ASP A 139 -15.84 -27.66 -30.70
N LEU A 140 -14.64 -27.18 -30.36
CA LEU A 140 -13.46 -27.27 -31.24
C LEU A 140 -13.12 -28.74 -31.53
N GLY A 141 -12.84 -29.04 -32.80
CA GLY A 141 -12.61 -30.40 -33.29
C GLY A 141 -13.86 -31.26 -33.50
N SER A 142 -15.06 -30.80 -33.11
CA SER A 142 -16.30 -31.56 -33.31
C SER A 142 -16.64 -31.79 -34.79
N LYS A 143 -16.26 -30.86 -35.66
CA LYS A 143 -16.39 -30.93 -37.12
C LYS A 143 -15.16 -30.32 -37.77
N ALA A 144 -14.56 -31.06 -38.69
CA ALA A 144 -13.40 -30.60 -39.45
C ALA A 144 -13.71 -29.31 -40.23
N CYS A 145 -12.75 -28.39 -40.25
CA CYS A 145 -12.82 -27.20 -41.08
C CYS A 145 -12.31 -27.48 -42.51
N ASP A 146 -13.03 -26.99 -43.52
CA ASP A 146 -12.52 -26.89 -44.89
C ASP A 146 -11.71 -25.59 -45.03
N SER A 147 -10.44 -25.69 -45.42
CA SER A 147 -9.53 -24.54 -45.58
C SER A 147 -10.04 -23.50 -46.57
N SER A 148 -10.87 -23.89 -47.54
CA SER A 148 -11.53 -22.95 -48.47
C SER A 148 -12.57 -22.08 -47.77
N VAL A 149 -13.14 -22.53 -46.66
CA VAL A 149 -14.06 -21.76 -45.81
C VAL A 149 -13.29 -20.74 -44.99
N VAL A 150 -12.12 -21.08 -44.45
CA VAL A 150 -11.26 -20.13 -43.70
C VAL A 150 -10.92 -18.90 -44.54
N LEU A 151 -10.49 -19.10 -45.80
CA LEU A 151 -10.18 -17.99 -46.71
C LEU A 151 -11.40 -17.13 -47.04
N LYS A 152 -12.58 -17.75 -47.19
CA LYS A 152 -13.84 -17.02 -47.39
C LYS A 152 -14.24 -16.22 -46.16
N THR A 153 -14.07 -16.77 -44.96
CA THR A 153 -14.32 -16.07 -43.69
C THR A 153 -13.41 -14.85 -43.55
N LEU A 154 -12.10 -15.00 -43.79
CA LEU A 154 -11.14 -13.88 -43.79
C LEU A 154 -11.50 -12.78 -44.80
N GLN A 155 -11.92 -13.17 -46.01
CA GLN A 155 -12.35 -12.21 -47.03
C GLN A 155 -13.63 -11.48 -46.61
N ALA A 156 -14.59 -12.20 -46.02
CA ALA A 156 -15.85 -11.64 -45.55
C ALA A 156 -15.64 -10.68 -44.36
N ASP A 157 -14.72 -10.99 -43.45
CA ASP A 157 -14.35 -10.13 -42.31
C ASP A 157 -13.67 -8.83 -42.75
N SER A 158 -12.92 -8.87 -43.86
CA SER A 158 -12.26 -7.70 -44.45
C SER A 158 -13.20 -6.80 -45.27
N ALA A 159 -14.45 -7.21 -45.52
CA ALA A 159 -15.42 -6.44 -46.29
C ALA A 159 -16.00 -5.28 -45.47
N GLN A 160 -16.29 -4.16 -46.14
CA GLN A 160 -16.89 -2.97 -45.53
C GLN A 160 -18.25 -3.31 -44.89
N PRO A 161 -18.63 -2.67 -43.75
CA PRO A 161 -19.87 -2.98 -43.04
C PRO A 161 -21.13 -2.88 -43.90
N VAL A 162 -21.13 -1.98 -44.89
CA VAL A 162 -22.25 -1.72 -45.81
C VAL A 162 -22.51 -2.88 -46.78
N ASP A 163 -21.52 -3.76 -46.99
CA ASP A 163 -21.62 -4.93 -47.89
C ASP A 163 -22.05 -6.22 -47.17
N ARG A 164 -22.22 -6.20 -45.83
CA ARG A 164 -22.68 -7.36 -45.04
C ARG A 164 -24.21 -7.46 -45.06
N GLY A 165 -24.76 -8.06 -46.12
CA GLY A 165 -26.20 -8.36 -46.24
C GLY A 165 -26.62 -9.69 -45.61
N ALA A 166 -27.89 -10.09 -45.77
CA ALA A 166 -28.47 -11.35 -45.24
C ALA A 166 -27.73 -12.65 -45.63
N ASN A 167 -26.91 -12.60 -46.69
CA ASN A 167 -26.05 -13.72 -47.11
C ASN A 167 -24.85 -13.94 -46.17
N PHE A 168 -24.41 -12.92 -45.43
CA PHE A 168 -23.32 -13.00 -44.46
C PHE A 168 -23.75 -13.75 -43.19
N GLU A 169 -24.94 -13.45 -42.65
CA GLU A 169 -25.51 -14.18 -41.50
C GLU A 169 -25.77 -15.66 -41.81
N MET A 170 -26.27 -15.95 -43.02
CA MET A 170 -26.48 -17.32 -43.48
C MET A 170 -25.17 -18.08 -43.69
N PHE A 171 -24.11 -17.42 -44.21
CA PHE A 171 -22.77 -18.00 -44.28
C PHE A 171 -22.18 -18.26 -42.89
N ASN A 172 -22.27 -17.30 -41.97
CA ASN A 172 -21.74 -17.42 -40.61
C ASN A 172 -22.40 -18.56 -39.81
N SER A 173 -23.69 -18.83 -40.05
CA SER A 173 -24.41 -19.97 -39.45
C SER A 173 -23.94 -21.36 -39.94
N GLN A 174 -23.17 -21.42 -41.04
CA GLN A 174 -22.62 -22.66 -41.62
C GLN A 174 -21.13 -22.86 -41.32
N VAL A 175 -20.44 -21.86 -40.77
CA VAL A 175 -19.02 -21.94 -40.40
C VAL A 175 -18.88 -22.68 -39.07
N THR A 176 -18.07 -23.75 -39.05
CA THR A 176 -17.79 -24.50 -37.83
C THR A 176 -16.96 -23.67 -36.85
N GLU A 177 -17.04 -23.97 -35.56
CA GLU A 177 -16.20 -23.35 -34.52
C GLU A 177 -14.71 -23.46 -34.85
N ASP A 178 -14.33 -24.61 -35.41
CA ASP A 178 -12.98 -24.91 -35.91
C ASP A 178 -12.52 -23.93 -37.00
N CYS A 179 -13.40 -23.62 -37.97
CA CYS A 179 -13.10 -22.64 -39.02
C CYS A 179 -13.02 -21.21 -38.51
N LYS A 180 -13.87 -20.84 -37.54
CA LYS A 180 -13.80 -19.50 -36.91
C LYS A 180 -12.47 -19.31 -36.20
N MET A 181 -12.04 -20.31 -35.41
CA MET A 181 -10.78 -20.25 -34.69
C MET A 181 -9.57 -20.21 -35.63
N LEU A 182 -9.55 -21.04 -36.68
CA LEU A 182 -8.49 -20.99 -37.70
C LEU A 182 -8.41 -19.64 -38.42
N SER A 183 -9.55 -19.00 -38.67
CA SER A 183 -9.59 -17.65 -39.24
C SER A 183 -8.89 -16.65 -38.33
N LEU A 184 -9.15 -16.70 -37.01
CA LEU A 184 -8.46 -15.84 -36.05
C LEU A 184 -6.96 -16.12 -35.99
N LEU A 185 -6.54 -17.38 -35.90
CA LEU A 185 -5.11 -17.75 -35.88
C LEU A 185 -4.38 -17.26 -37.14
N GLN A 186 -5.05 -17.32 -38.30
CA GLN A 186 -4.50 -16.81 -39.56
C GLN A 186 -4.47 -15.27 -39.62
N GLU A 187 -5.46 -14.59 -39.03
CA GLU A 187 -5.51 -13.12 -38.96
C GLU A 187 -4.42 -12.55 -38.05
N PHE A 188 -4.26 -13.14 -36.87
CA PHE A 188 -3.30 -12.76 -35.83
C PHE A 188 -1.97 -13.50 -35.93
N HIS A 189 -1.70 -14.19 -37.05
CA HIS A 189 -0.51 -14.99 -37.22
C HIS A 189 0.76 -14.19 -36.84
N PRO A 190 1.63 -14.69 -35.94
CA PRO A 190 2.71 -13.88 -35.36
C PRO A 190 3.68 -13.31 -36.40
N GLU A 191 4.03 -14.13 -37.39
CA GLU A 191 4.99 -13.76 -38.44
C GLU A 191 4.34 -13.14 -39.69
N ASN A 192 3.08 -13.45 -39.97
CA ASN A 192 2.39 -13.12 -41.21
C ASN A 192 0.97 -12.60 -40.95
N PRO A 193 0.79 -11.59 -40.08
CA PRO A 193 -0.54 -11.13 -39.69
C PRO A 193 -1.25 -10.52 -40.90
N LYS A 194 -2.54 -10.83 -41.05
CA LYS A 194 -3.38 -10.24 -42.12
C LYS A 194 -3.84 -8.83 -41.75
N ASN A 195 -3.98 -8.55 -40.45
CA ASN A 195 -4.38 -7.25 -39.96
C ASN A 195 -3.16 -6.31 -39.85
N LYS A 196 -3.19 -5.18 -40.57
CA LYS A 196 -2.08 -4.21 -40.61
C LYS A 196 -1.78 -3.58 -39.24
N ARG A 197 -2.74 -3.52 -38.31
CA ARG A 197 -2.54 -2.99 -36.95
C ARG A 197 -1.65 -3.86 -36.07
N VAL A 198 -1.52 -5.14 -36.39
CA VAL A 198 -0.53 -6.01 -35.72
C VAL A 198 0.89 -5.53 -36.05
N VAL A 199 1.07 -4.86 -37.19
CA VAL A 199 2.38 -4.45 -37.74
C VAL A 199 2.67 -2.95 -37.57
N GLU A 200 1.69 -2.06 -37.83
CA GLU A 200 1.86 -0.59 -37.87
C GLU A 200 1.25 0.13 -36.65
N LYS A 201 1.99 1.09 -36.07
CA LYS A 201 1.47 2.02 -35.05
C LYS A 201 0.40 2.93 -35.66
N PHE A 202 -0.59 3.30 -34.85
CA PHE A 202 -1.82 4.01 -35.26
C PHE A 202 -1.58 5.15 -36.27
N LYS A 203 -2.18 5.04 -37.46
CA LYS A 203 -2.37 6.13 -38.44
C LYS A 203 -3.87 6.35 -38.64
N ARG A 204 -4.37 7.56 -38.39
CA ARG A 204 -5.81 7.92 -38.46
C ARG A 204 -6.42 7.87 -39.87
N ASP A 205 -5.62 7.59 -40.90
CA ASP A 205 -5.97 7.94 -42.28
C ASP A 205 -6.55 6.77 -43.10
N ILE A 206 -6.83 5.61 -42.48
CA ILE A 206 -7.33 4.40 -43.15
C ILE A 206 -8.57 3.87 -42.41
N PRO A 207 -9.68 3.53 -43.09
CA PRO A 207 -10.79 2.80 -42.49
C PRO A 207 -10.27 1.49 -41.93
N ASP A 208 -10.45 1.27 -40.62
CA ASP A 208 -9.78 0.17 -39.94
C ASP A 208 -10.73 -0.49 -38.94
N VAL A 209 -10.79 -1.81 -39.00
CA VAL A 209 -11.60 -2.62 -38.09
C VAL A 209 -10.68 -3.17 -37.01
N LEU A 210 -10.99 -2.89 -35.75
CA LEU A 210 -10.30 -3.44 -34.58
C LEU A 210 -11.13 -4.59 -34.00
N LYS A 211 -10.53 -5.75 -33.79
CA LYS A 211 -11.15 -6.89 -33.12
C LYS A 211 -10.69 -6.97 -31.68
N VAL A 212 -11.62 -7.06 -30.74
CA VAL A 212 -11.33 -7.26 -29.31
C VAL A 212 -11.74 -8.68 -28.95
N LEU A 213 -10.79 -9.46 -28.44
CA LEU A 213 -10.97 -10.85 -28.06
C LEU A 213 -10.98 -10.95 -26.54
N TYR A 214 -11.98 -11.60 -25.95
CA TYR A 214 -12.06 -11.77 -24.50
C TYR A 214 -12.83 -13.00 -24.05
N PHE A 215 -12.50 -13.48 -22.86
CA PHE A 215 -13.34 -14.38 -22.09
C PHE A 215 -14.21 -13.58 -21.12
N ASP A 216 -15.43 -14.06 -20.86
CA ASP A 216 -16.36 -13.48 -19.88
C ASP A 216 -16.55 -14.50 -18.74
N PHE A 217 -15.97 -14.24 -17.57
CA PHE A 217 -15.95 -15.18 -16.44
C PHE A 217 -16.80 -14.64 -15.27
N PRO A 218 -17.77 -15.36 -14.66
CA PRO A 218 -18.37 -16.65 -15.01
C PRO A 218 -19.85 -16.59 -15.46
N GLY A 219 -20.36 -15.46 -15.97
CA GLY A 219 -21.76 -15.37 -16.41
C GLY A 219 -22.04 -14.16 -17.30
N GLU A 220 -23.19 -14.17 -17.99
CA GLU A 220 -23.62 -13.25 -19.06
C GLU A 220 -23.73 -11.74 -18.66
N GLY A 221 -23.14 -11.34 -17.53
CA GLY A 221 -22.92 -9.95 -17.17
C GLY A 221 -22.47 -9.69 -15.71
N PRO A 222 -22.21 -8.41 -15.38
CA PRO A 222 -21.66 -7.97 -14.09
C PRO A 222 -22.52 -8.28 -12.86
N GLU A 223 -23.84 -8.42 -13.01
CA GLU A 223 -24.74 -8.74 -11.89
C GLU A 223 -24.68 -10.23 -11.51
N THR A 224 -24.56 -11.14 -12.49
CA THR A 224 -24.34 -12.57 -12.25
C THR A 224 -22.92 -12.86 -11.74
N TRP A 225 -21.95 -12.07 -12.21
CA TRP A 225 -20.56 -12.02 -11.75
C TRP A 225 -20.44 -11.65 -10.26
N LYS A 226 -21.09 -10.56 -9.86
CA LYS A 226 -21.12 -10.13 -8.45
C LYS A 226 -21.96 -11.09 -7.60
N GLN A 227 -23.00 -11.73 -8.13
CA GLN A 227 -23.85 -12.64 -7.35
C GLN A 227 -23.21 -14.02 -7.13
N GLU A 228 -22.47 -14.59 -8.09
CA GLU A 228 -21.61 -15.78 -7.88
C GLU A 228 -20.53 -15.49 -6.84
N TYR A 229 -19.86 -14.34 -6.95
CA TYR A 229 -18.85 -13.86 -5.99
C TYR A 229 -19.46 -13.46 -4.62
N ILE A 230 -20.64 -12.84 -4.56
CA ILE A 230 -21.32 -12.43 -3.30
C ILE A 230 -21.96 -13.62 -2.59
N ASN A 231 -22.53 -14.58 -3.32
CA ASN A 231 -23.00 -15.83 -2.72
C ASN A 231 -21.82 -16.58 -2.07
N ASP A 232 -20.61 -16.45 -2.63
CA ASP A 232 -19.33 -16.93 -2.10
C ASP A 232 -18.76 -16.07 -0.93
N GLN A 233 -19.02 -14.75 -0.94
CA GLN A 233 -18.64 -13.82 0.14
C GLN A 233 -19.33 -14.08 1.49
N THR A 234 -20.21 -15.10 1.59
CA THR A 234 -20.90 -15.48 2.84
C THR A 234 -20.34 -16.70 3.59
N ASN A 235 -19.28 -17.38 3.10
CA ASN A 235 -18.30 -18.25 3.80
C ASN A 235 -17.93 -19.54 3.01
N ALA A 236 -16.80 -19.47 2.29
CA ALA A 236 -16.01 -20.51 1.60
C ALA A 236 -16.32 -20.68 0.10
N LEU A 237 -15.23 -20.62 -0.70
CA LEU A 237 -15.20 -21.00 -2.12
C LEU A 237 -16.07 -22.25 -2.32
N PRO A 238 -17.04 -22.27 -3.27
CA PRO A 238 -17.79 -23.47 -3.55
C PRO A 238 -16.86 -24.66 -3.69
N SER A 239 -17.21 -25.77 -3.04
CA SER A 239 -16.37 -26.98 -3.05
C SER A 239 -16.06 -27.48 -4.46
N THR A 240 -16.89 -27.11 -5.44
CA THR A 240 -16.69 -27.37 -6.87
C THR A 240 -15.38 -26.77 -7.40
N TYR A 241 -14.98 -25.59 -6.92
CA TYR A 241 -13.74 -24.93 -7.35
C TYR A 241 -12.52 -25.36 -6.53
N HIS A 242 -12.68 -26.23 -5.53
CA HIS A 242 -11.54 -26.69 -4.72
C HIS A 242 -10.55 -27.53 -5.54
N ASP A 243 -11.04 -28.21 -6.57
CA ASP A 243 -10.22 -29.02 -7.48
C ASP A 243 -9.60 -28.17 -8.62
N PHE A 244 -9.83 -26.85 -8.61
CA PHE A 244 -9.29 -25.94 -9.62
C PHE A 244 -7.91 -25.41 -9.24
N LEU A 245 -7.42 -25.63 -8.01
CA LEU A 245 -6.11 -25.12 -7.57
C LEU A 245 -4.98 -25.53 -8.52
N TYR A 246 -4.31 -24.56 -9.16
CA TYR A 246 -3.37 -24.85 -10.25
C TYR A 246 -2.33 -23.75 -10.46
N SER A 247 -1.23 -24.09 -11.16
CA SER A 247 -0.25 -23.13 -11.66
C SER A 247 0.28 -23.57 -13.03
N TYR A 248 0.50 -22.59 -13.90
CA TYR A 248 1.08 -22.76 -15.21
C TYR A 248 2.57 -22.42 -15.13
N VAL A 249 3.45 -23.32 -15.56
CA VAL A 249 4.89 -23.17 -15.37
C VAL A 249 5.57 -23.08 -16.72
N HIS A 250 6.08 -21.90 -17.03
CA HIS A 250 6.83 -21.64 -18.25
C HIS A 250 8.34 -21.69 -17.94
N PRO A 251 9.06 -22.75 -18.34
CA PRO A 251 10.51 -22.77 -18.23
C PRO A 251 11.15 -21.94 -19.35
N PHE A 252 12.21 -21.21 -19.04
CA PHE A 252 13.05 -20.58 -20.06
C PHE A 252 14.51 -20.48 -19.61
N ILE A 253 15.41 -20.36 -20.57
CA ILE A 253 16.84 -20.15 -20.30
C ILE A 253 17.16 -18.67 -20.54
N HIS A 254 17.63 -17.96 -19.52
CA HIS A 254 18.08 -16.59 -19.68
C HIS A 254 19.58 -16.56 -19.98
N GLU A 255 19.95 -15.87 -21.06
CA GLU A 255 21.34 -15.62 -21.40
C GLU A 255 21.82 -14.33 -20.74
N VAL A 256 22.74 -14.45 -19.79
CA VAL A 256 23.35 -13.28 -19.14
C VAL A 256 24.50 -12.79 -19.99
N ARG A 257 24.44 -11.53 -20.42
CA ARG A 257 25.45 -10.89 -21.27
C ARG A 257 26.16 -9.77 -20.53
N SER A 258 27.41 -9.52 -20.92
CA SER A 258 28.16 -8.35 -20.45
C SER A 258 27.57 -7.09 -21.07
N ASN A 259 27.28 -6.09 -20.23
CA ASN A 259 26.81 -4.78 -20.71
C ASN A 259 27.85 -4.06 -21.57
N GLU A 260 29.15 -4.33 -21.37
CA GLU A 260 30.23 -3.64 -22.08
C GLU A 260 30.55 -4.26 -23.43
N THR A 261 30.64 -5.60 -23.48
CA THR A 261 31.10 -6.34 -24.66
C THR A 261 29.98 -7.05 -25.40
N ASN A 262 28.76 -7.06 -24.85
CA ASN A 262 27.62 -7.84 -25.32
C ASN A 262 27.90 -9.34 -25.50
N THR A 263 28.98 -9.84 -24.89
CA THR A 263 29.36 -11.26 -24.92
C THR A 263 28.59 -12.02 -23.85
N THR A 264 28.22 -13.26 -24.15
CA THR A 264 27.59 -14.17 -23.21
C THR A 264 28.54 -14.48 -22.05
N LEU A 265 28.07 -14.23 -20.83
CA LEU A 265 28.77 -14.57 -19.58
C LEU A 265 28.37 -15.95 -19.06
N GLY A 266 27.16 -16.40 -19.41
CA GLY A 266 26.61 -17.70 -19.07
C GLY A 266 25.09 -17.68 -19.07
N TYR A 267 24.49 -18.66 -18.42
CA TYR A 267 23.06 -18.91 -18.46
C TYR A 267 22.46 -19.06 -17.08
N GLU A 268 21.18 -18.75 -16.98
CA GLU A 268 20.32 -19.08 -15.84
C GLU A 268 19.14 -19.92 -16.37
N LEU A 269 18.73 -20.94 -15.61
CA LEU A 269 17.52 -21.70 -15.87
C LEU A 269 16.42 -21.22 -14.93
N ILE A 270 15.28 -20.82 -15.50
CA ILE A 270 14.19 -20.17 -14.78
C ILE A 270 12.92 -20.98 -14.97
N LEU A 271 12.20 -21.19 -13.88
CA LEU A 271 10.83 -21.68 -13.86
C LEU A 271 9.92 -20.50 -13.52
N GLN A 272 9.14 -20.03 -14.48
CA GLN A 272 8.19 -18.94 -14.30
C GLN A 272 6.81 -19.52 -13.96
N TYR A 273 6.39 -19.38 -12.70
CA TYR A 273 5.10 -19.86 -12.22
C TYR A 273 4.06 -18.76 -12.39
N TRP A 274 3.12 -18.97 -13.29
CA TRP A 274 1.96 -18.12 -13.53
C TRP A 274 0.75 -18.61 -12.72
N PHE A 275 0.00 -17.64 -12.21
CA PHE A 275 -1.15 -17.79 -11.34
C PHE A 275 -2.33 -17.06 -11.98
N PHE A 276 -3.32 -17.81 -12.45
CA PHE A 276 -4.55 -17.23 -12.96
C PHE A 276 -5.55 -17.02 -11.83
N TYR A 277 -6.03 -15.79 -11.69
CA TYR A 277 -7.11 -15.43 -10.77
C TYR A 277 -8.31 -14.95 -11.59
N PRO A 278 -9.52 -15.50 -11.41
CA PRO A 278 -10.66 -15.07 -12.22
C PRO A 278 -11.13 -13.63 -11.95
N PHE A 279 -10.70 -13.02 -10.85
CA PHE A 279 -11.15 -11.69 -10.40
C PHE A 279 -9.99 -10.92 -9.77
N ASN A 280 -10.12 -9.61 -9.58
CA ASN A 280 -9.25 -8.75 -8.75
C ASN A 280 -10.13 -7.70 -8.04
N ASP A 281 -10.12 -7.69 -6.70
CA ASP A 281 -10.88 -6.75 -5.85
C ASP A 281 -9.89 -5.77 -5.17
N GLY A 282 -9.12 -5.07 -5.99
CA GLY A 282 -8.14 -4.05 -5.61
C GLY A 282 -8.58 -2.63 -5.99
N GLY A 283 -7.63 -1.68 -5.96
CA GLY A 283 -7.86 -0.33 -6.48
C GLY A 283 -8.15 -0.31 -8.00
N ASN A 284 -7.70 -1.37 -8.69
CA ASN A 284 -7.94 -1.63 -10.09
C ASN A 284 -8.88 -2.84 -10.25
N ASN A 285 -10.17 -2.68 -9.94
CA ASN A 285 -11.11 -3.80 -10.00
C ASN A 285 -11.31 -4.25 -11.45
N HIS A 286 -11.00 -5.51 -11.78
CA HIS A 286 -11.23 -6.11 -13.09
C HIS A 286 -11.43 -7.63 -13.01
N GLU A 287 -12.01 -8.20 -14.07
CA GLU A 287 -12.07 -9.64 -14.31
C GLU A 287 -10.73 -10.15 -14.84
N GLY A 288 -10.38 -11.38 -14.47
CA GLY A 288 -9.15 -12.04 -14.89
C GLY A 288 -7.88 -11.36 -14.42
N ASP A 289 -6.95 -12.12 -13.86
CA ASP A 289 -5.65 -11.62 -13.50
C ASP A 289 -4.60 -12.70 -13.66
N TRP A 290 -3.39 -12.28 -14.01
CA TRP A 290 -2.24 -13.15 -14.21
C TRP A 290 -1.05 -12.60 -13.45
N GLU A 291 -0.76 -13.24 -12.33
CA GLU A 291 0.42 -12.95 -11.53
C GLU A 291 1.50 -14.00 -11.76
N HIS A 292 2.77 -13.66 -11.53
CA HIS A 292 3.81 -14.67 -11.59
C HIS A 292 4.95 -14.46 -10.58
N ILE A 293 5.70 -15.54 -10.37
CA ILE A 293 7.04 -15.48 -9.78
C ILE A 293 8.02 -16.23 -10.67
N ASN A 294 9.28 -15.79 -10.67
CA ASN A 294 10.35 -16.57 -11.26
C ASN A 294 11.14 -17.30 -10.18
N VAL A 295 11.43 -18.56 -10.41
CA VAL A 295 12.35 -19.35 -9.58
C VAL A 295 13.56 -19.70 -10.43
N VAL A 296 14.68 -19.07 -10.12
CA VAL A 296 15.97 -19.36 -10.75
C VAL A 296 16.61 -20.51 -10.01
N ILE A 297 16.93 -21.59 -10.73
CA ILE A 297 17.50 -22.81 -10.16
C ILE A 297 18.94 -23.02 -10.62
N SER A 298 19.75 -23.64 -9.76
CA SER A 298 21.15 -23.95 -10.04
C SER A 298 21.60 -25.17 -9.24
N PRO A 299 22.56 -25.98 -9.72
CA PRO A 299 23.27 -26.94 -8.87
C PRO A 299 23.89 -26.24 -7.65
N LEU A 300 23.84 -26.90 -6.49
CA LEU A 300 24.32 -26.35 -5.22
C LEU A 300 25.78 -25.84 -5.30
N ASN A 301 26.67 -26.63 -5.88
CA ASN A 301 28.08 -26.26 -6.09
C ASN A 301 28.31 -25.13 -7.12
N ARG A 302 27.26 -24.67 -7.81
CA ARG A 302 27.30 -23.58 -8.80
C ARG A 302 26.34 -22.44 -8.48
N VAL A 303 25.79 -22.40 -7.27
CA VAL A 303 24.77 -21.40 -6.89
C VAL A 303 25.26 -19.95 -7.01
N GLU A 304 26.55 -19.68 -6.79
CA GLU A 304 27.16 -18.34 -6.89
C GLU A 304 27.56 -17.95 -8.32
N HIS A 305 27.41 -18.85 -9.30
CA HIS A 305 27.92 -18.66 -10.66
C HIS A 305 26.80 -18.74 -11.70
N LEU A 306 27.12 -18.30 -12.91
CA LEU A 306 26.32 -18.58 -14.10
C LEU A 306 26.65 -20.00 -14.59
N LEU A 307 25.68 -20.61 -15.27
CA LEU A 307 25.84 -21.94 -15.87
C LEU A 307 26.45 -21.82 -17.26
N SER A 308 27.25 -22.80 -17.64
CA SER A 308 27.69 -23.02 -19.02
C SER A 308 26.63 -23.78 -19.83
N GLU A 309 26.78 -23.83 -21.15
CA GLU A 309 25.88 -24.61 -22.03
C GLU A 309 25.84 -26.09 -21.64
N GLN A 310 27.00 -26.68 -21.34
CA GLN A 310 27.11 -28.08 -20.94
C GLN A 310 26.38 -28.35 -19.61
N GLU A 311 26.44 -27.41 -18.68
CA GLU A 311 25.76 -27.54 -17.38
C GLU A 311 24.25 -27.44 -17.53
N ILE A 312 23.75 -26.52 -18.37
CA ILE A 312 22.34 -26.45 -18.72
C ILE A 312 21.88 -27.79 -19.32
N GLN A 313 22.59 -28.31 -20.33
CA GLN A 313 22.24 -29.61 -20.95
C GLN A 313 22.22 -30.75 -19.92
N THR A 314 23.19 -30.76 -19.00
CA THR A 314 23.26 -31.77 -17.93
C THR A 314 22.03 -31.71 -17.02
N VAL A 315 21.60 -30.51 -16.64
CA VAL A 315 20.37 -30.30 -15.84
C VAL A 315 19.12 -30.68 -16.62
N LEU A 316 19.02 -30.29 -17.89
CA LEU A 316 17.89 -30.65 -18.75
C LEU A 316 17.77 -32.16 -18.93
N ASN A 317 18.87 -32.91 -18.88
CA ASN A 317 18.88 -34.37 -18.92
C ASN A 317 18.57 -35.04 -17.56
N GLY A 318 18.15 -34.26 -16.56
CA GLY A 318 17.65 -34.74 -15.27
C GLY A 318 18.69 -34.78 -14.14
N ALA A 319 19.90 -34.26 -14.35
CA ALA A 319 20.91 -34.20 -13.30
C ALA A 319 20.47 -33.28 -12.14
N GLY A 320 20.84 -33.65 -10.91
CA GLY A 320 20.52 -32.87 -9.71
C GLY A 320 19.06 -32.97 -9.23
N LEU A 321 18.19 -33.71 -9.93
CA LEU A 321 16.78 -33.91 -9.52
C LEU A 321 16.60 -34.86 -8.33
N SER A 322 17.60 -35.62 -7.94
CA SER A 322 17.53 -36.44 -6.73
C SER A 322 17.59 -35.59 -5.46
N GLU A 323 16.85 -35.96 -4.41
CA GLU A 323 16.86 -35.31 -3.07
C GLU A 323 18.09 -35.70 -2.22
N LYS A 324 19.09 -36.37 -2.78
CA LYS A 324 20.28 -36.74 -2.03
C LYS A 324 21.11 -35.48 -1.80
N ASN A 325 21.62 -35.32 -0.58
CA ASN A 325 22.58 -34.26 -0.18
C ASN A 325 23.92 -34.42 -0.94
N SER A 326 23.87 -34.26 -2.26
CA SER A 326 25.02 -34.26 -3.15
C SER A 326 25.28 -32.84 -3.62
N ASP A 327 26.53 -32.55 -3.96
CA ASP A 327 26.97 -31.22 -4.37
C ASP A 327 26.34 -30.76 -5.70
N ASP A 328 25.77 -31.68 -6.47
CA ASP A 328 25.07 -31.44 -7.74
C ASP A 328 23.54 -31.31 -7.60
N GLN A 329 22.98 -31.43 -6.40
CA GLN A 329 21.54 -31.26 -6.20
C GLN A 329 21.07 -29.87 -6.62
N LEU A 330 19.92 -29.77 -7.27
CA LEU A 330 19.33 -28.48 -7.65
C LEU A 330 18.78 -27.75 -6.42
N VAL A 331 19.08 -26.45 -6.33
CA VAL A 331 18.61 -25.56 -5.26
C VAL A 331 18.08 -24.24 -5.85
N ILE A 332 17.32 -23.51 -5.04
CA ILE A 332 16.88 -22.15 -5.40
C ILE A 332 18.09 -21.22 -5.36
N LYS A 333 18.43 -20.60 -6.48
CA LYS A 333 19.43 -19.53 -6.57
C LYS A 333 18.83 -18.17 -6.25
N ARG A 334 17.68 -17.86 -6.83
CA ARG A 334 16.97 -16.58 -6.68
C ARG A 334 15.48 -16.79 -6.90
N ILE A 335 14.66 -16.06 -6.16
CA ILE A 335 13.23 -15.93 -6.44
C ILE A 335 12.96 -14.47 -6.79
N GLU A 336 12.20 -14.24 -7.84
CA GLU A 336 11.78 -12.92 -8.29
C GLU A 336 10.27 -12.84 -8.09
N TYR A 337 9.86 -12.00 -7.15
CA TYR A 337 8.48 -11.76 -6.81
C TYR A 337 7.99 -10.56 -7.60
N TYR A 338 7.10 -10.80 -8.56
CA TYR A 338 6.43 -9.75 -9.31
C TYR A 338 5.13 -9.40 -8.59
N PHE A 339 4.90 -8.10 -8.43
CA PHE A 339 3.66 -7.55 -7.88
C PHE A 339 3.43 -6.19 -8.51
N HIS A 340 2.29 -6.03 -9.19
CA HIS A 340 1.97 -4.82 -9.97
C HIS A 340 3.03 -4.48 -11.01
N TYR A 341 3.68 -3.32 -10.90
CA TYR A 341 4.74 -2.85 -11.80
C TYR A 341 6.13 -2.99 -11.20
N ASP A 342 6.30 -3.84 -10.18
CA ASP A 342 7.51 -3.97 -9.40
C ASP A 342 7.98 -5.43 -9.32
N VAL A 343 9.30 -5.62 -9.20
CA VAL A 343 9.92 -6.92 -8.95
C VAL A 343 10.90 -6.85 -7.78
N MET A 344 10.72 -7.71 -6.78
CA MET A 344 11.63 -7.87 -5.65
C MET A 344 12.42 -9.18 -5.76
N TYR A 345 13.73 -9.09 -5.53
CA TYR A 345 14.61 -10.25 -5.47
C TYR A 345 14.74 -10.80 -4.06
N VAL A 346 14.66 -12.12 -3.98
CA VAL A 346 15.08 -12.92 -2.83
C VAL A 346 16.23 -13.79 -3.32
N ASP A 347 17.46 -13.30 -3.16
CA ASP A 347 18.69 -13.94 -3.66
C ASP A 347 19.31 -14.85 -2.58
N PHE A 348 19.45 -16.14 -2.90
CA PHE A 348 20.03 -17.17 -2.03
C PHE A 348 21.52 -17.34 -2.29
N SER A 349 22.05 -16.81 -3.39
CA SER A 349 23.45 -16.92 -3.80
C SER A 349 24.35 -15.84 -3.20
N SER A 350 23.79 -14.70 -2.79
CA SER A 350 24.60 -13.52 -2.45
C SER A 350 23.94 -12.70 -1.32
N PRO A 351 24.30 -12.93 -0.04
CA PRO A 351 25.26 -13.93 0.46
C PRO A 351 24.78 -15.37 0.25
N ASN A 352 25.69 -16.30 -0.02
CA ASN A 352 25.38 -17.71 -0.22
C ASN A 352 24.81 -18.34 1.07
N VAL A 353 23.50 -18.48 1.12
CA VAL A 353 22.77 -19.00 2.29
C VAL A 353 22.98 -20.50 2.50
N TYR A 354 23.52 -21.20 1.50
CA TYR A 354 23.86 -22.61 1.59
C TYR A 354 25.26 -22.87 2.15
N ALA A 355 26.08 -21.82 2.27
CA ALA A 355 27.38 -21.92 2.93
C ALA A 355 27.22 -22.27 4.43
N PRO A 356 28.23 -22.91 5.05
CA PRO A 356 28.28 -23.11 6.50
C PRO A 356 27.97 -21.82 7.26
N ARG A 357 27.24 -21.94 8.37
CA ARG A 357 26.70 -20.78 9.10
C ARG A 357 27.76 -19.75 9.47
N GLU A 358 28.93 -20.20 9.91
CA GLU A 358 30.03 -19.32 10.29
C GLU A 358 30.55 -18.51 9.09
N GLU A 359 30.72 -19.16 7.93
CA GLU A 359 31.15 -18.50 6.69
C GLU A 359 30.11 -17.48 6.21
N TRP A 360 28.84 -17.85 6.25
CA TRP A 360 27.76 -16.94 5.91
C TRP A 360 27.69 -15.72 6.85
N GLU A 361 27.84 -15.93 8.16
CA GLU A 361 27.89 -14.83 9.13
C GLU A 361 29.08 -13.90 8.91
N GLN A 362 30.23 -14.43 8.48
CA GLN A 362 31.40 -13.64 8.09
C GLN A 362 31.14 -12.82 6.82
N GLU A 363 30.51 -13.43 5.80
CA GLU A 363 30.14 -12.74 4.57
C GLU A 363 29.12 -11.62 4.82
N VAL A 364 28.08 -11.89 5.63
CA VAL A 364 27.12 -10.87 6.08
C VAL A 364 27.84 -9.74 6.81
N LYS A 365 28.80 -10.02 7.70
CA LYS A 365 29.60 -8.98 8.37
C LYS A 365 30.47 -8.18 7.40
N ARG A 366 31.03 -8.82 6.38
CA ARG A 366 31.84 -8.16 5.35
C ARG A 366 30.99 -7.19 4.53
N ARG A 367 29.80 -7.63 4.13
CA ARG A 367 28.82 -6.82 3.38
C ARG A 367 28.13 -5.78 4.23
N PHE A 368 27.98 -6.02 5.53
CA PHE A 368 27.36 -5.07 6.46
C PHE A 368 27.99 -3.67 6.40
N ARG A 369 29.31 -3.59 6.17
CA ARG A 369 30.02 -2.31 6.00
C ARG A 369 29.60 -1.50 4.76
N HIS A 370 28.88 -2.13 3.86
CA HIS A 370 28.37 -1.60 2.60
C HIS A 370 26.86 -1.84 2.46
N GLU A 371 26.12 -2.01 3.57
CA GLU A 371 24.64 -2.03 3.52
C GLU A 371 24.17 -0.74 2.81
N GLU A 372 23.59 -0.88 1.63
CA GLU A 372 22.98 0.23 0.90
C GLU A 372 21.59 0.55 1.47
N HIS A 373 20.92 -0.48 2.03
CA HIS A 373 19.56 -0.40 2.53
C HIS A 373 19.44 -0.60 4.05
N LEU A 374 18.45 0.05 4.65
CA LEU A 374 18.22 0.00 6.09
C LEU A 374 17.66 -1.38 6.47
N ASN A 375 18.32 -2.06 7.43
CA ASN A 375 17.92 -3.39 7.90
C ASN A 375 17.98 -4.51 6.83
N GLU A 376 18.85 -4.36 5.83
CA GLU A 376 19.06 -5.37 4.78
C GLU A 376 19.55 -6.73 5.34
N ARG A 377 20.48 -6.75 6.31
CA ARG A 377 20.87 -8.01 7.00
C ARG A 377 19.70 -8.79 7.60
N ASP A 378 18.64 -8.10 8.02
CA ASP A 378 17.48 -8.76 8.60
C ASP A 378 16.64 -9.43 7.51
N ILE A 379 16.70 -8.92 6.27
CA ILE A 379 16.19 -9.60 5.09
C ILE A 379 17.08 -10.83 4.80
N TRP A 380 18.41 -10.70 4.72
CA TRP A 380 19.30 -11.86 4.47
C TRP A 380 19.10 -13.00 5.50
N ARG A 381 18.91 -12.67 6.77
CA ARG A 381 18.55 -13.66 7.81
C ARG A 381 17.22 -14.37 7.54
N LEU A 382 16.22 -13.64 7.05
CA LEU A 382 14.94 -14.23 6.64
C LEU A 382 15.10 -15.12 5.41
N ILE A 383 15.98 -14.75 4.46
CA ILE A 383 16.30 -15.58 3.29
C ILE A 383 16.95 -16.89 3.73
N ARG A 384 18.00 -16.85 4.56
CA ARG A 384 18.64 -18.06 5.09
C ARG A 384 17.65 -18.93 5.86
N LYS A 385 16.77 -18.33 6.68
CA LYS A 385 15.70 -19.07 7.38
C LYS A 385 14.79 -19.86 6.41
N ARG A 386 14.60 -19.37 5.18
CA ARG A 386 13.77 -20.01 4.15
C ARG A 386 14.53 -20.97 3.24
N ALA A 387 15.86 -20.95 3.27
CA ALA A 387 16.70 -21.88 2.51
C ALA A 387 16.67 -23.30 3.10
N TYR A 388 16.27 -23.42 4.38
CA TYR A 388 16.24 -24.69 5.10
C TYR A 388 14.86 -24.99 5.68
N ARG A 389 14.53 -26.27 5.73
CA ARG A 389 13.29 -26.79 6.32
C ARG A 389 13.35 -26.88 7.85
N ASP A 390 14.55 -26.90 8.42
CA ASP A 390 14.81 -27.04 9.84
C ASP A 390 15.79 -26.00 10.39
N LYS A 391 15.81 -25.86 11.73
CA LYS A 391 16.71 -24.94 12.43
C LYS A 391 18.17 -25.40 12.46
N ALA A 392 18.39 -26.70 12.27
CA ALA A 392 19.72 -27.30 12.25
C ALA A 392 20.39 -27.14 10.88
N GLU A 393 19.69 -26.61 9.87
CA GLU A 393 20.19 -26.37 8.51
C GLU A 393 20.65 -27.67 7.84
N THR A 394 19.90 -28.77 8.05
CA THR A 394 20.24 -30.11 7.53
C THR A 394 19.42 -30.51 6.31
N GLN A 395 18.28 -29.85 6.09
CA GLN A 395 17.39 -30.13 4.97
C GLN A 395 17.14 -28.86 4.17
N ILE A 396 17.56 -28.86 2.90
CA ILE A 396 17.34 -27.74 1.99
C ILE A 396 15.85 -27.65 1.63
N ASN A 397 15.34 -26.44 1.57
CA ASN A 397 14.02 -26.15 1.06
C ASN A 397 14.10 -25.81 -0.43
N THR A 398 13.32 -26.50 -1.26
CA THR A 398 13.19 -26.22 -2.70
C THR A 398 11.89 -25.51 -3.04
N HIS A 399 11.02 -25.20 -2.07
CA HIS A 399 9.73 -24.57 -2.32
C HIS A 399 9.77 -23.06 -1.97
N PRO A 400 9.55 -22.16 -2.94
CA PRO A 400 9.31 -20.74 -2.67
C PRO A 400 8.13 -20.56 -1.70
N ILE A 401 8.16 -19.49 -0.90
CA ILE A 401 7.02 -19.09 -0.05
C ILE A 401 6.57 -17.70 -0.49
N GLY A 402 5.45 -17.63 -1.19
CA GLY A 402 4.80 -16.40 -1.64
C GLY A 402 3.53 -16.10 -0.84
N TYR A 403 3.26 -14.84 -0.55
CA TYR A 403 2.02 -14.39 0.08
C TYR A 403 1.11 -13.84 -1.03
N ILE A 404 -0.08 -14.41 -1.18
CA ILE A 404 -1.02 -14.02 -2.24
C ILE A 404 -2.13 -13.12 -1.69
N GLY A 405 -2.46 -12.08 -2.46
CA GLY A 405 -3.39 -11.03 -2.08
C GLY A 405 -2.82 -10.07 -1.04
N ALA A 406 -3.35 -8.85 -0.99
CA ALA A 406 -2.92 -7.84 -0.03
C ALA A 406 -4.09 -6.93 0.37
N ASP A 407 -4.08 -6.46 1.62
CA ASP A 407 -5.05 -5.46 2.06
C ASP A 407 -4.65 -4.11 1.41
N ASN A 408 -5.42 -3.63 0.43
CA ASN A 408 -5.20 -2.32 -0.18
C ASN A 408 -5.44 -1.18 0.82
N LYS A 409 -4.48 -0.26 0.92
CA LYS A 409 -4.50 0.95 1.78
C LYS A 409 -4.41 2.23 0.96
N GLY A 410 -4.75 2.17 -0.32
CA GLY A 410 -4.78 3.30 -1.24
C GLY A 410 -5.87 4.33 -0.90
N MET A 411 -5.84 5.47 -1.59
CA MET A 411 -6.81 6.54 -1.40
C MET A 411 -8.21 6.17 -1.91
N ASP A 412 -8.30 5.18 -2.81
CA ASP A 412 -9.55 4.58 -3.28
C ASP A 412 -10.41 4.07 -2.11
N GLN A 413 -9.78 3.64 -1.01
CA GLN A 413 -10.48 3.22 0.20
C GLN A 413 -11.38 4.30 0.80
N ILE A 414 -11.08 5.59 0.59
CA ILE A 414 -11.91 6.71 1.07
C ILE A 414 -13.18 6.88 0.22
N LEU A 415 -13.14 6.44 -1.03
CA LEU A 415 -14.24 6.59 -1.99
C LEU A 415 -15.30 5.48 -1.82
N GLN A 416 -15.00 4.44 -1.04
CA GLN A 416 -15.87 3.29 -0.81
C GLN A 416 -16.72 3.43 0.47
N PRO A 417 -17.92 2.82 0.55
CA PRO A 417 -18.67 2.72 1.79
C PRO A 417 -17.97 1.80 2.82
N PRO A 418 -18.16 2.02 4.14
CA PRO A 418 -17.69 1.12 5.18
C PRO A 418 -18.28 -0.28 5.01
N GLY A 419 -17.53 -1.30 5.39
CA GLY A 419 -17.88 -2.71 5.17
C GLY A 419 -17.27 -3.31 3.90
N GLY A 420 -16.65 -2.49 3.04
CA GLY A 420 -15.97 -2.94 1.82
C GLY A 420 -14.75 -3.83 2.07
N ASN A 421 -14.60 -4.82 1.19
CA ASN A 421 -13.43 -5.65 0.97
C ASN A 421 -12.68 -5.05 -0.23
N ASN A 422 -11.35 -4.93 -0.12
CA ASN A 422 -10.42 -4.65 -1.22
C ASN A 422 -9.11 -5.40 -0.89
N ARG A 423 -9.20 -6.73 -0.78
CA ARG A 423 -8.12 -7.58 -0.21
C ARG A 423 -7.38 -8.40 -1.27
N ASP A 424 -7.79 -8.23 -2.51
CA ASP A 424 -7.44 -9.08 -3.64
C ASP A 424 -6.76 -8.25 -4.73
N SER A 425 -5.86 -7.34 -4.34
CA SER A 425 -5.03 -6.54 -5.25
C SER A 425 -3.95 -7.40 -5.91
N HIS A 426 -4.33 -8.55 -6.47
CA HIS A 426 -3.48 -9.70 -6.80
C HIS A 426 -2.04 -9.34 -7.12
N GLY A 427 -1.15 -9.88 -6.28
CA GLY A 427 0.29 -9.70 -6.30
C GLY A 427 0.89 -10.77 -5.40
N THR A 428 2.10 -11.23 -5.71
CA THR A 428 2.77 -12.26 -4.92
C THR A 428 3.93 -11.66 -4.11
N TYR A 429 3.77 -11.59 -2.79
CA TYR A 429 4.70 -10.89 -1.91
C TYR A 429 5.68 -11.85 -1.24
N PRO A 430 6.95 -11.44 -1.06
CA PRO A 430 7.91 -12.30 -0.39
C PRO A 430 7.67 -12.37 1.13
N PHE A 431 7.17 -11.32 1.79
CA PHE A 431 7.13 -11.26 3.25
C PHE A 431 5.83 -10.67 3.79
N ALA A 432 5.48 -11.02 5.04
CA ALA A 432 4.46 -10.32 5.81
C ALA A 432 4.94 -8.90 6.19
N GLY A 433 4.06 -7.90 6.08
CA GLY A 433 4.39 -6.50 6.35
C GLY A 433 3.55 -5.49 5.59
N ILE A 434 3.93 -4.21 5.65
CA ILE A 434 3.32 -3.10 4.92
C ILE A 434 4.27 -2.70 3.78
N PHE A 435 3.81 -2.77 2.54
CA PHE A 435 4.56 -2.44 1.33
C PHE A 435 4.11 -1.07 0.82
N LYS A 436 5.03 -0.12 0.74
CA LYS A 436 4.72 1.29 0.41
C LYS A 436 4.94 1.56 -1.08
N ASN A 437 4.04 2.33 -1.69
CA ASN A 437 4.14 2.81 -3.07
C ASN A 437 4.32 1.67 -4.10
N ILE A 438 3.54 0.60 -3.97
CA ILE A 438 3.61 -0.56 -4.87
C ILE A 438 2.34 -0.73 -5.69
N GLY A 439 1.18 -0.39 -5.12
CA GLY A 439 -0.07 -0.47 -5.83
C GLY A 439 -0.29 0.74 -6.74
N PRO A 440 -1.35 0.70 -7.57
CA PRO A 440 -1.75 1.78 -8.46
C PRO A 440 -1.80 3.15 -7.76
N ALA A 441 -1.38 4.21 -8.48
CA ALA A 441 -1.28 5.58 -7.94
C ALA A 441 -0.43 5.72 -6.65
N GLY A 442 0.52 4.80 -6.42
CA GLY A 442 1.37 4.79 -5.23
C GLY A 442 0.67 4.27 -3.98
N ALA A 443 -0.34 3.40 -4.14
CA ALA A 443 -1.03 2.78 -3.03
C ALA A 443 -0.08 1.97 -2.14
N THR A 444 -0.41 1.97 -0.85
CA THR A 444 0.21 1.10 0.15
C THR A 444 -0.59 -0.20 0.21
N GLU A 445 0.07 -1.33 0.39
CA GLU A 445 -0.62 -2.61 0.62
C GLU A 445 -0.08 -3.31 1.87
N LYS A 446 -0.90 -4.15 2.49
CA LYS A 446 -0.55 -4.87 3.71
C LYS A 446 -0.78 -6.37 3.60
N ILE A 447 0.27 -7.12 3.94
CA ILE A 447 0.23 -8.55 4.20
C ILE A 447 0.16 -8.75 5.72
N ALA A 448 -1.06 -8.88 6.27
CA ALA A 448 -1.25 -9.06 7.71
C ALA A 448 -1.04 -10.51 8.18
N THR A 449 -1.07 -11.44 7.24
CA THR A 449 -0.87 -12.86 7.53
C THR A 449 0.61 -13.17 7.70
N TYR A 450 0.96 -13.97 8.71
CA TYR A 450 2.32 -14.44 8.91
C TYR A 450 2.36 -15.95 9.14
N VAL A 451 3.33 -16.61 8.50
CA VAL A 451 3.62 -18.03 8.71
C VAL A 451 5.08 -18.19 9.15
N ASP A 452 5.30 -18.97 10.21
CA ASP A 452 6.64 -19.45 10.58
C ASP A 452 6.99 -20.66 9.69
N SER A 453 7.96 -20.48 8.80
CA SER A 453 8.38 -21.51 7.84
C SER A 453 8.75 -22.84 8.52
N TYR A 454 9.42 -22.84 9.66
CA TYR A 454 9.78 -24.09 10.34
C TYR A 454 8.57 -24.82 10.92
N LYS A 455 7.58 -24.07 11.40
CA LYS A 455 6.33 -24.66 11.89
C LYS A 455 5.54 -25.25 10.71
N LEU A 456 5.47 -24.50 9.60
CA LEU A 456 4.86 -24.96 8.36
C LEU A 456 5.48 -26.28 7.88
N PHE A 457 6.79 -26.34 7.73
CA PHE A 457 7.44 -27.57 7.23
C PHE A 457 7.21 -28.75 8.16
N LYS A 458 7.26 -28.56 9.47
CA LYS A 458 6.95 -29.61 10.44
C LYS A 458 5.51 -30.12 10.31
N GLU A 459 4.55 -29.23 10.05
CA GLU A 459 3.15 -29.59 9.81
C GLU A 459 2.97 -30.32 8.47
N LEU A 460 3.67 -29.88 7.42
CA LEU A 460 3.69 -30.57 6.12
C LEU A 460 4.28 -31.97 6.25
N ASP A 461 5.40 -32.14 6.97
CA ASP A 461 6.02 -33.44 7.22
C ASP A 461 5.09 -34.37 7.99
N ALA A 462 4.37 -33.86 8.99
CA ALA A 462 3.38 -34.63 9.73
C ALA A 462 2.18 -35.06 8.86
N ASN A 463 1.87 -34.32 7.80
CA ASN A 463 0.74 -34.54 6.91
C ASN A 463 1.13 -35.10 5.54
N ASN A 464 2.33 -35.68 5.39
CA ASN A 464 2.85 -36.22 4.13
C ASN A 464 2.79 -35.19 2.97
N GLY A 465 3.19 -33.95 3.22
CA GLY A 465 3.22 -32.87 2.24
C GLY A 465 1.85 -32.27 1.89
N LYS A 466 0.75 -32.76 2.48
CA LYS A 466 -0.59 -32.26 2.21
C LYS A 466 -0.91 -31.00 3.01
N THR A 467 -1.43 -29.99 2.31
CA THR A 467 -2.03 -28.80 2.93
C THR A 467 -3.54 -28.95 3.10
N SER A 468 -4.13 -28.10 3.94
CA SER A 468 -5.58 -27.99 4.08
C SER A 468 -6.22 -27.52 2.78
N ASN A 469 -7.24 -28.23 2.26
CA ASN A 469 -8.10 -27.76 1.16
C ASN A 469 -9.21 -26.81 1.65
N VAL A 470 -8.89 -26.02 2.67
CA VAL A 470 -9.78 -24.97 3.18
C VAL A 470 -9.14 -23.67 2.79
N PHE A 471 -9.83 -22.84 2.02
CA PHE A 471 -9.30 -21.58 1.54
C PHE A 471 -9.74 -20.45 2.46
N LYS A 472 -8.80 -20.01 3.30
CA LYS A 472 -9.04 -18.95 4.27
C LYS A 472 -7.76 -18.19 4.55
N ARG A 473 -7.92 -16.92 4.92
CA ARG A 473 -6.81 -16.09 5.40
C ARG A 473 -6.03 -16.82 6.51
N GLY A 474 -4.71 -16.87 6.39
CA GLY A 474 -3.84 -17.59 7.31
C GLY A 474 -3.43 -18.98 6.85
N ASN A 475 -4.14 -19.59 5.89
CA ASN A 475 -3.79 -20.91 5.39
C ASN A 475 -2.62 -20.87 4.40
N VAL A 476 -2.05 -22.04 4.18
CA VAL A 476 -1.01 -22.28 3.18
C VAL A 476 -1.53 -23.33 2.20
N ILE A 477 -1.41 -23.03 0.92
CA ILE A 477 -1.73 -23.94 -0.18
C ILE A 477 -0.43 -24.41 -0.84
N SER A 478 -0.34 -25.71 -1.10
CA SER A 478 0.80 -26.30 -1.79
C SER A 478 0.49 -26.53 -3.26
N LEU A 479 1.34 -26.00 -4.15
CA LEU A 479 1.33 -26.32 -5.57
C LEU A 479 2.30 -27.47 -5.91
N ALA A 480 3.01 -28.04 -4.92
CA ALA A 480 3.95 -29.14 -5.11
C ALA A 480 3.25 -30.49 -5.29
N HIS A 481 2.42 -30.59 -6.33
CA HIS A 481 1.75 -31.81 -6.75
C HIS A 481 1.69 -31.86 -8.28
N PRO A 482 1.95 -33.01 -8.93
CA PRO A 482 1.90 -33.12 -10.39
C PRO A 482 0.58 -32.66 -10.99
N ASP A 483 -0.55 -33.02 -10.37
CA ASP A 483 -1.89 -32.63 -10.82
C ASP A 483 -2.23 -31.14 -10.60
N ARG A 484 -1.30 -30.31 -10.12
CA ARG A 484 -1.48 -28.87 -9.87
C ARG A 484 -0.54 -27.99 -10.70
N VAL A 485 0.26 -28.60 -11.56
CA VAL A 485 1.32 -27.93 -12.32
C VAL A 485 1.26 -28.39 -13.78
N GLU A 486 1.16 -27.46 -14.71
CA GLU A 486 1.26 -27.70 -16.14
C GLU A 486 2.49 -26.99 -16.72
N ILE A 487 3.29 -27.70 -17.50
CA ILE A 487 4.36 -27.07 -18.27
C ILE A 487 3.76 -26.33 -19.45
N VAL A 488 4.14 -25.06 -19.60
CA VAL A 488 3.72 -24.22 -20.71
C VAL A 488 4.91 -23.97 -21.63
N PRO A 489 4.85 -24.42 -22.90
CA PRO A 489 5.92 -24.21 -23.87
C PRO A 489 5.99 -22.75 -24.31
N ASP A 490 7.05 -22.42 -25.04
CA ASP A 490 7.06 -21.21 -25.88
C ASP A 490 6.02 -21.34 -27.01
N TRP A 491 5.38 -20.22 -27.39
CA TRP A 491 4.28 -20.23 -28.36
C TRP A 491 4.71 -20.75 -29.74
N GLU A 492 5.99 -20.61 -30.10
CA GLU A 492 6.58 -21.16 -31.32
C GLU A 492 6.43 -22.69 -31.41
N ARG A 493 6.40 -23.39 -30.27
CA ARG A 493 6.29 -24.86 -30.22
C ARG A 493 4.89 -25.37 -30.57
N VAL A 494 3.87 -24.53 -30.37
CA VAL A 494 2.45 -24.92 -30.54
C VAL A 494 1.79 -24.27 -31.75
N LEU A 495 2.45 -23.33 -32.44
CA LEU A 495 1.86 -22.58 -33.54
C LEU A 495 1.36 -23.48 -34.67
N GLU A 496 2.23 -24.32 -35.23
CA GLU A 496 1.86 -25.24 -36.32
C GLU A 496 0.90 -26.34 -35.83
N LEU A 497 1.17 -26.89 -34.63
CA LEU A 497 0.33 -27.90 -34.01
C LEU A 497 -1.12 -27.40 -33.81
N ALA A 498 -1.32 -26.14 -33.42
CA ALA A 498 -2.66 -25.55 -33.26
C ALA A 498 -3.39 -25.36 -34.61
N HIS A 499 -2.66 -25.23 -35.72
CA HIS A 499 -3.27 -25.22 -37.06
C HIS A 499 -3.69 -26.62 -37.48
N GLU A 500 -2.87 -27.63 -37.22
CA GLU A 500 -3.08 -29.01 -37.71
C GLU A 500 -4.02 -29.84 -36.82
N HIS A 501 -3.96 -29.65 -35.49
CA HIS A 501 -4.63 -30.51 -34.51
C HIS A 501 -5.68 -29.73 -33.70
N PRO A 502 -6.97 -30.10 -33.81
CA PRO A 502 -8.03 -29.38 -33.09
C PRO A 502 -7.91 -29.41 -31.56
N GLN A 503 -7.35 -30.50 -31.00
CA GLN A 503 -7.12 -30.59 -29.55
C GLN A 503 -6.08 -29.57 -29.08
N VAL A 504 -4.94 -29.48 -29.77
CA VAL A 504 -3.91 -28.46 -29.49
C VAL A 504 -4.49 -27.05 -29.65
N ARG A 505 -5.34 -26.85 -30.67
CA ARG A 505 -6.04 -25.58 -30.88
C ARG A 505 -6.92 -25.20 -29.68
N ARG A 506 -7.68 -26.15 -29.14
CA ARG A 506 -8.50 -25.96 -27.94
C ARG A 506 -7.63 -25.62 -26.73
N ASP A 507 -6.52 -26.33 -26.55
CA ASP A 507 -5.70 -26.26 -25.34
C ASP A 507 -4.74 -25.07 -25.31
N TRP A 508 -4.32 -24.54 -26.47
CA TRP A 508 -3.21 -23.60 -26.60
C TRP A 508 -3.49 -22.34 -27.44
N SER A 509 -4.66 -22.20 -28.09
CA SER A 509 -4.99 -20.98 -28.85
C SER A 509 -4.91 -19.71 -28.02
N TRP A 510 -5.11 -19.81 -26.70
CA TRP A 510 -4.97 -18.69 -25.78
C TRP A 510 -3.54 -18.14 -25.71
N LEU A 511 -2.50 -18.94 -25.95
CA LEU A 511 -1.10 -18.49 -26.05
C LEU A 511 -0.80 -17.72 -27.34
N LEU A 512 -1.61 -17.93 -28.39
CA LEU A 512 -1.37 -17.44 -29.75
C LEU A 512 -2.19 -16.18 -30.08
N LEU A 513 -3.24 -15.89 -29.31
CA LEU A 513 -4.18 -14.81 -29.57
C LEU A 513 -4.13 -13.75 -28.44
N PRO A 514 -4.29 -12.45 -28.77
CA PRO A 514 -4.27 -11.37 -27.78
C PRO A 514 -5.62 -11.29 -27.04
N ILE A 515 -5.92 -12.33 -26.24
CA ILE A 515 -7.17 -12.46 -25.50
C ILE A 515 -7.07 -11.69 -24.18
N HIS A 516 -8.07 -10.87 -23.90
CA HIS A 516 -8.32 -10.28 -22.59
C HIS A 516 -9.02 -11.29 -21.68
N TRP A 517 -8.49 -11.52 -20.49
CA TRP A 517 -8.97 -12.57 -19.59
C TRP A 517 -10.19 -12.19 -18.74
N GLY A 518 -11.04 -11.33 -19.25
CA GLY A 518 -12.23 -10.82 -18.59
C GLY A 518 -12.95 -9.83 -19.50
N TYR A 519 -14.11 -9.32 -19.07
CA TYR A 519 -14.82 -8.27 -19.81
C TYR A 519 -13.89 -7.05 -20.03
N PRO A 520 -13.78 -6.49 -21.26
CA PRO A 520 -12.63 -5.66 -21.64
C PRO A 520 -12.45 -4.34 -20.89
N ALA A 521 -13.50 -3.84 -20.23
CA ALA A 521 -13.38 -2.71 -19.32
C ALA A 521 -14.49 -2.72 -18.27
N THR A 522 -14.11 -2.57 -17.00
CA THR A 522 -15.04 -2.43 -15.86
C THR A 522 -15.02 -1.01 -15.33
N GLU A 523 -15.98 -0.62 -14.49
CA GLU A 523 -15.90 0.68 -13.82
C GLU A 523 -14.86 0.65 -12.70
N SER A 524 -14.01 1.68 -12.66
CA SER A 524 -13.01 1.90 -11.62
C SER A 524 -12.97 3.38 -11.25
N PRO A 525 -12.59 3.79 -10.02
CA PRO A 525 -12.57 5.19 -9.60
C PRO A 525 -11.75 6.14 -10.50
N PHE A 526 -10.83 5.59 -11.30
CA PHE A 526 -9.98 6.35 -12.23
C PHE A 526 -10.25 6.03 -13.72
N ALA A 527 -11.21 5.15 -14.02
CA ALA A 527 -11.57 4.77 -15.38
C ALA A 527 -12.00 5.99 -16.20
N GLY A 528 -11.56 6.07 -17.47
CA GLY A 528 -12.07 7.05 -18.44
C GLY A 528 -11.57 8.47 -18.26
N ILE A 529 -10.71 8.76 -17.27
CA ILE A 529 -10.06 10.07 -17.12
C ILE A 529 -9.26 10.43 -18.38
N LEU A 530 -8.57 9.43 -18.95
CA LEU A 530 -7.87 9.52 -20.22
C LEU A 530 -8.36 8.40 -21.14
N LYS A 531 -9.01 8.79 -22.25
CA LYS A 531 -9.44 7.83 -23.28
C LYS A 531 -8.24 7.02 -23.79
N HIS A 532 -8.50 5.75 -24.06
CA HIS A 532 -7.55 4.78 -24.57
C HIS A 532 -6.32 4.52 -23.69
N THR A 533 -6.32 4.97 -22.43
CA THR A 533 -5.27 4.71 -21.45
C THR A 533 -5.73 3.72 -20.38
N ASP A 534 -4.86 2.79 -20.01
CA ASP A 534 -5.14 1.92 -18.86
C ASP A 534 -4.99 2.73 -17.58
N THR A 535 -6.08 2.84 -16.84
CA THR A 535 -6.16 3.54 -15.56
C THR A 535 -6.54 2.59 -14.44
N GLY A 536 -6.45 1.28 -14.69
CA GLY A 536 -6.71 0.25 -13.70
C GLY A 536 -8.09 -0.37 -13.78
N ASN A 537 -8.62 -0.57 -14.98
CA ASN A 537 -9.99 -1.08 -15.17
C ASN A 537 -10.08 -2.10 -16.30
N ARG A 538 -8.93 -2.59 -16.76
CA ARG A 538 -8.82 -3.50 -17.88
C ARG A 538 -8.30 -4.85 -17.40
N PRO A 539 -8.89 -5.96 -17.86
CA PRO A 539 -8.27 -7.27 -17.74
C PRO A 539 -6.91 -7.31 -18.47
N PRO A 540 -5.89 -7.97 -17.91
CA PRO A 540 -4.66 -8.23 -18.62
C PRO A 540 -4.92 -9.09 -19.86
N VAL A 541 -4.05 -8.93 -20.85
CA VAL A 541 -3.99 -9.86 -21.98
C VAL A 541 -3.25 -11.13 -21.58
N THR A 542 -3.40 -12.20 -22.35
CA THR A 542 -2.66 -13.45 -22.19
C THR A 542 -1.18 -13.22 -21.82
N PRO A 543 -0.62 -14.02 -20.88
CA PRO A 543 0.79 -13.94 -20.46
C PRO A 543 1.82 -13.79 -21.59
N SER A 544 1.74 -14.57 -22.68
CA SER A 544 2.66 -14.52 -23.83
C SER A 544 2.72 -13.17 -24.57
N PHE A 545 1.70 -12.33 -24.40
CA PHE A 545 1.62 -10.95 -24.91
C PHE A 545 2.03 -9.91 -23.86
N GLY A 546 2.22 -10.33 -22.60
CA GLY A 546 2.60 -9.49 -21.48
C GLY A 546 4.11 -9.27 -21.38
N TYR A 547 4.50 -8.18 -20.72
CA TYR A 547 5.92 -7.83 -20.55
C TYR A 547 6.67 -8.70 -19.52
N GLY A 548 5.97 -9.60 -18.83
CA GLY A 548 6.55 -10.56 -17.89
C GLY A 548 7.01 -11.87 -18.55
N TRP A 549 6.56 -12.18 -19.77
CA TRP A 549 6.90 -13.44 -20.46
C TRP A 549 8.37 -13.49 -20.88
N ASN A 550 9.05 -14.63 -20.70
CA ASN A 550 10.46 -14.83 -21.07
C ASN A 550 11.44 -13.79 -20.49
N VAL A 551 11.09 -13.21 -19.34
CA VAL A 551 11.86 -12.15 -18.68
C VAL A 551 12.32 -12.61 -17.31
N SER A 552 13.58 -12.30 -16.98
CA SER A 552 14.10 -12.37 -15.62
C SER A 552 14.52 -10.98 -15.16
N GLY A 553 14.08 -10.60 -13.96
CA GLY A 553 14.40 -9.31 -13.36
C GLY A 553 13.61 -8.12 -13.89
N PRO A 554 14.08 -6.89 -13.62
CA PRO A 554 13.51 -5.66 -14.15
C PRO A 554 13.49 -5.66 -15.67
N SER A 555 12.36 -5.25 -16.22
CA SER A 555 12.10 -5.20 -17.65
C SER A 555 11.18 -4.04 -17.99
N PHE A 556 10.75 -3.96 -19.24
CA PHE A 556 9.68 -3.05 -19.59
C PHE A 556 8.43 -3.40 -18.76
N GLY A 557 7.81 -2.42 -18.09
CA GLY A 557 6.65 -2.66 -17.23
C GLY A 557 6.96 -3.09 -15.79
N TYR A 558 8.16 -3.60 -15.48
CA TYR A 558 8.54 -4.02 -14.12
C TYR A 558 9.82 -3.35 -13.62
N GLY A 559 9.67 -2.45 -12.64
CA GLY A 559 10.77 -1.75 -11.97
C GLY A 559 11.42 -2.59 -10.87
N ARG A 560 12.73 -2.40 -10.66
CA ARG A 560 13.43 -3.06 -9.53
C ARG A 560 12.95 -2.47 -8.21
N TRP A 561 12.43 -3.32 -7.32
CA TRP A 561 11.97 -2.94 -6.00
C TRP A 561 12.92 -3.46 -4.92
N GLN A 562 13.65 -2.55 -4.26
CA GLN A 562 14.60 -2.86 -3.20
C GLN A 562 14.27 -2.05 -1.94
N PRO A 563 13.66 -2.66 -0.91
CA PRO A 563 13.13 -1.90 0.19
C PRO A 563 14.13 -1.69 1.32
N HIS A 564 14.03 -0.52 1.94
CA HIS A 564 14.40 -0.36 3.34
C HIS A 564 13.36 -1.05 4.22
N LYS A 565 13.80 -1.84 5.21
CA LYS A 565 12.91 -2.44 6.22
C LYS A 565 12.90 -1.56 7.47
N MET A 566 11.72 -1.22 7.97
CA MET A 566 11.49 -0.31 9.10
C MET A 566 10.55 -0.92 10.13
N ALA A 567 10.58 -0.39 11.36
CA ALA A 567 9.62 -0.75 12.40
C ALA A 567 8.30 0.01 12.22
N SER A 568 7.16 -0.66 12.41
CA SER A 568 5.82 -0.05 12.28
C SER A 568 5.41 0.89 13.43
N VAL A 569 6.27 1.08 14.43
CA VAL A 569 5.97 1.97 15.56
C VAL A 569 5.83 3.44 15.12
N PHE A 570 6.58 3.85 14.09
CA PHE A 570 6.55 5.21 13.55
C PHE A 570 5.85 5.23 12.19
N PRO A 571 4.95 6.19 11.95
CA PRO A 571 4.31 6.31 10.65
C PRO A 571 5.35 6.77 9.63
N THR A 572 5.31 6.19 8.45
CA THR A 572 6.02 6.71 7.28
C THR A 572 5.07 7.43 6.32
N GLY A 573 3.76 7.27 6.51
CA GLY A 573 2.74 8.01 5.79
C GLY A 573 1.35 7.90 6.39
N PHE A 574 0.44 8.71 5.86
CA PHE A 574 -0.96 8.79 6.29
C PHE A 574 -1.74 7.48 6.04
N GLN A 575 -1.49 6.83 4.90
CA GLN A 575 -2.10 5.55 4.50
C GLN A 575 -1.75 4.36 5.42
N ASP A 576 -0.71 4.46 6.26
CA ASP A 576 -0.26 3.33 7.09
C ASP A 576 -1.37 2.80 8.02
N SER A 577 -2.29 3.68 8.41
CA SER A 577 -3.41 3.40 9.32
C SER A 577 -4.73 3.10 8.61
N PHE A 578 -4.76 3.07 7.28
CA PHE A 578 -5.98 2.73 6.54
C PHE A 578 -6.35 1.26 6.81
N GLN A 579 -7.65 1.00 6.83
CA GLN A 579 -8.23 -0.32 6.98
C GLN A 579 -9.34 -0.50 5.96
N ASN A 580 -9.40 -1.65 5.31
CA ASN A 580 -10.25 -1.84 4.15
C ASN A 580 -11.74 -1.76 4.53
N ASN A 581 -12.09 -2.24 5.72
CA ASN A 581 -13.46 -2.23 6.22
C ASN A 581 -13.99 -0.85 6.64
N LEU A 582 -13.16 0.19 6.64
CA LEU A 582 -13.57 1.52 7.10
C LEU A 582 -14.17 2.38 5.99
N GLY A 583 -13.93 2.09 4.70
CA GLY A 583 -14.41 2.92 3.59
C GLY A 583 -14.07 4.41 3.80
N PHE A 584 -15.03 5.31 3.61
CA PHE A 584 -14.87 6.75 3.85
C PHE A 584 -14.41 7.11 5.29
N LEU A 585 -14.59 6.22 6.27
CA LEU A 585 -14.05 6.45 7.63
C LEU A 585 -12.52 6.40 7.65
N ASN A 586 -11.84 5.91 6.60
CA ASN A 586 -10.40 6.08 6.39
C ASN A 586 -9.97 7.54 6.22
N LEU A 587 -10.90 8.49 6.02
CA LEU A 587 -10.60 9.90 6.16
C LEU A 587 -10.57 10.34 7.64
N SER A 588 -11.48 9.83 8.45
CA SER A 588 -11.66 10.28 9.84
C SER A 588 -10.75 9.56 10.82
N TYR A 589 -10.66 8.24 10.74
CA TYR A 589 -9.93 7.41 11.70
C TYR A 589 -8.42 7.67 11.70
N PRO A 590 -7.72 7.67 10.56
CA PRO A 590 -6.31 8.06 10.49
C PRO A 590 -6.07 9.50 10.91
N VAL A 591 -6.97 10.45 10.61
CA VAL A 591 -6.86 11.83 11.10
C VAL A 591 -6.91 11.83 12.64
N LEU A 592 -7.86 11.13 13.26
CA LEU A 592 -7.95 11.01 14.71
C LEU A 592 -6.69 10.39 15.33
N LEU A 593 -6.14 9.33 14.74
CA LEU A 593 -4.89 8.70 15.20
C LEU A 593 -3.64 9.58 15.02
N ASN A 594 -3.72 10.59 14.17
CA ASN A 594 -2.65 11.55 13.94
C ASN A 594 -2.88 12.88 14.65
N LEU A 595 -4.02 13.07 15.33
CA LEU A 595 -4.30 14.26 16.13
C LEU A 595 -3.63 14.17 17.50
N PRO A 596 -2.90 15.20 17.94
CA PRO A 596 -2.52 15.39 19.33
C PRO A 596 -3.72 15.43 20.30
N PRO A 597 -3.66 14.80 21.50
CA PRO A 597 -2.61 13.92 22.03
C PRO A 597 -2.72 12.45 21.60
N LEU A 598 -3.73 12.09 20.81
CA LEU A 598 -4.05 10.71 20.48
C LEU A 598 -2.91 10.03 19.72
N ASP A 599 -2.20 10.76 18.87
CA ASP A 599 -1.01 10.28 18.18
C ASP A 599 0.10 9.84 19.14
N PHE A 600 0.42 10.64 20.15
CA PHE A 600 1.40 10.31 21.19
C PHE A 600 0.94 9.12 22.03
N ALA A 601 -0.33 9.14 22.46
CA ALA A 601 -0.92 8.07 23.23
C ALA A 601 -0.89 6.74 22.46
N TRP A 602 -1.27 6.75 21.18
CA TRP A 602 -1.30 5.57 20.33
C TRP A 602 0.10 5.06 19.97
N ARG A 603 0.99 5.96 19.55
CA ARG A 603 2.31 5.60 18.99
C ARG A 603 3.35 5.27 20.04
N ILE A 604 3.30 5.92 21.20
CA ILE A 604 4.31 5.77 22.25
C ILE A 604 3.73 5.08 23.47
N ALA A 605 2.69 5.66 24.10
CA ALA A 605 2.19 5.16 25.37
C ALA A 605 1.57 3.76 25.26
N ALA A 606 0.80 3.51 24.18
CA ALA A 606 0.17 2.22 23.93
C ALA A 606 1.09 1.20 23.24
N TYR A 607 2.30 1.59 22.80
CA TYR A 607 3.17 0.71 22.03
C TYR A 607 3.61 -0.55 22.77
N PRO A 608 4.02 -0.51 24.07
CA PRO A 608 4.36 -1.72 24.81
C PRO A 608 3.20 -2.73 24.90
N ILE A 609 1.97 -2.23 25.03
CA ILE A 609 0.76 -3.07 25.06
C ILE A 609 0.53 -3.68 23.67
N ARG A 610 0.63 -2.88 22.60
CA ARG A 610 0.51 -3.38 21.23
C ARG A 610 1.56 -4.44 20.89
N LEU A 611 2.80 -4.27 21.36
CA LEU A 611 3.85 -5.27 21.19
C LEU A 611 3.59 -6.59 21.94
N ALA A 612 2.86 -6.54 23.06
CA ALA A 612 2.54 -7.72 23.85
C ALA A 612 1.35 -8.51 23.28
N VAL A 613 0.41 -7.82 22.62
CA VAL A 613 -0.81 -8.41 22.07
C VAL A 613 -0.64 -8.80 20.59
N ASP A 614 0.01 -7.95 19.81
CA ASP A 614 0.16 -8.11 18.37
C ASP A 614 1.63 -8.18 17.96
N ARG A 615 1.88 -8.87 16.84
CA ARG A 615 3.16 -8.76 16.16
C ARG A 615 3.23 -7.42 15.41
N PRO A 616 4.28 -6.61 15.60
CA PRO A 616 4.49 -5.44 14.76
C PRO A 616 4.82 -5.88 13.33
N ASP A 617 4.00 -5.45 12.37
CA ASP A 617 4.27 -5.67 10.95
C ASP A 617 5.45 -4.80 10.52
N PRO A 618 6.52 -5.35 9.91
CA PRO A 618 7.57 -4.52 9.36
C PRO A 618 7.03 -3.67 8.22
N LEU A 619 7.59 -2.48 8.04
CA LEU A 619 7.27 -1.61 6.93
C LEU A 619 8.42 -1.68 5.91
N TYR A 620 8.06 -1.85 4.64
CA TYR A 620 9.00 -1.94 3.52
C TYR A 620 8.82 -0.72 2.62
N TYR A 621 9.89 0.05 2.45
CA TYR A 621 9.87 1.34 1.76
C TYR A 621 10.86 1.32 0.58
N PRO A 622 10.40 1.47 -0.69
CA PRO A 622 11.23 1.20 -1.87
C PRO A 622 12.18 2.29 -2.33
N LYS A 623 12.06 3.52 -1.83
CA LYS A 623 12.87 4.61 -2.37
C LYS A 623 14.31 4.45 -1.89
N GLN A 624 15.26 4.72 -2.80
CA GLN A 624 16.69 4.95 -2.48
C GLN A 624 16.87 5.98 -1.35
N GLU A 625 15.88 6.84 -1.15
CA GLU A 625 15.83 7.81 -0.06
C GLU A 625 14.63 7.52 0.86
N ILE A 626 14.90 6.94 2.02
CA ILE A 626 13.94 6.93 3.14
C ILE A 626 13.50 8.36 3.50
N PRO A 627 12.26 8.58 3.99
CA PRO A 627 11.90 9.82 4.64
C PRO A 627 12.96 10.13 5.70
N TYR A 628 13.45 11.36 5.71
CA TYR A 628 14.64 11.71 6.49
C TYR A 628 14.36 11.84 7.99
N ARG A 629 13.09 11.96 8.41
CA ARG A 629 12.65 11.99 9.81
C ARG A 629 11.30 11.31 9.96
N PHE A 630 11.14 10.53 11.03
CA PHE A 630 9.86 9.90 11.41
C PHE A 630 9.39 10.37 12.78
N VAL A 631 10.34 10.55 13.70
CA VAL A 631 10.10 11.06 15.05
C VAL A 631 11.18 12.10 15.41
N GLY A 632 10.82 13.08 16.22
CA GLY A 632 11.75 14.08 16.72
C GLY A 632 11.55 14.36 18.20
N LEU A 633 12.64 14.68 18.88
CA LEU A 633 12.64 15.18 20.25
C LEU A 633 13.20 16.59 20.23
N ALA A 634 12.43 17.57 20.68
CA ALA A 634 12.88 18.95 20.80
C ALA A 634 12.88 19.42 22.25
N ALA A 635 13.87 20.24 22.60
CA ALA A 635 13.94 20.94 23.86
C ALA A 635 14.44 22.36 23.64
N GLY A 636 13.93 23.30 24.43
CA GLY A 636 14.27 24.70 24.24
C GLY A 636 13.67 25.64 25.27
N ALA A 637 13.75 26.94 24.98
CA ALA A 637 13.20 28.00 25.80
C ALA A 637 12.05 28.69 25.07
N ALA A 638 11.02 29.03 25.83
CA ALA A 638 9.84 29.77 25.40
C ALA A 638 9.76 31.06 26.21
N VAL A 639 9.83 32.20 25.52
CA VAL A 639 9.53 33.51 26.07
C VAL A 639 8.05 33.78 25.88
N GLN A 640 7.30 33.99 26.95
CA GLN A 640 5.84 34.15 26.92
C GLN A 640 5.46 35.50 27.49
N ASN A 641 4.56 36.22 26.81
CA ASN A 641 3.92 37.41 27.33
C ASN A 641 2.45 37.05 27.63
N LEU A 642 2.14 36.90 28.90
CA LEU A 642 0.74 36.78 29.34
C LEU A 642 0.10 38.17 29.20
N HIS A 643 -1.06 38.26 28.53
CA HIS A 643 -1.77 39.53 28.44
C HIS A 643 -2.51 39.85 29.73
N ASP A 644 -2.90 41.11 29.90
CA ASP A 644 -3.52 41.63 31.13
C ASP A 644 -4.75 40.84 31.60
N ASP A 645 -5.47 40.18 30.68
CA ASP A 645 -6.64 39.37 31.01
C ASP A 645 -6.32 38.20 31.96
N PHE A 646 -5.06 37.73 32.01
CA PHE A 646 -4.61 36.70 32.97
C PHE A 646 -4.66 37.16 34.43
N LYS A 647 -4.68 38.48 34.68
CA LYS A 647 -4.82 39.05 36.03
C LYS A 647 -6.15 38.68 36.68
N ALA A 648 -7.15 38.23 35.90
CA ALA A 648 -8.41 37.69 36.41
C ALA A 648 -8.24 36.50 37.38
N LEU A 649 -7.12 35.78 37.32
CA LEU A 649 -6.80 34.66 38.23
C LEU A 649 -6.75 35.08 39.71
N VAL A 650 -6.51 36.36 40.01
CA VAL A 650 -6.55 36.90 41.38
C VAL A 650 -7.91 36.72 42.03
N PHE A 651 -8.97 36.72 41.23
CA PHE A 651 -10.34 36.57 41.71
C PHE A 651 -10.79 35.11 41.84
N ASN A 652 -9.84 34.18 42.02
CA ASN A 652 -10.18 32.80 42.32
C ASN A 652 -10.93 32.71 43.65
N GLU A 653 -11.98 31.88 43.72
CA GLU A 653 -12.89 31.82 44.86
C GLU A 653 -12.19 31.51 46.20
N GLN A 654 -11.08 30.77 46.16
CA GLN A 654 -10.37 30.32 47.37
C GLN A 654 -9.58 31.42 48.07
N GLN A 655 -9.11 32.41 47.32
CA GLN A 655 -8.34 33.54 47.83
C GLN A 655 -9.15 34.83 47.84
N LEU A 656 -10.31 34.87 47.17
CA LEU A 656 -11.13 36.07 47.01
C LEU A 656 -11.63 36.64 48.34
N ASP A 657 -12.12 35.79 49.26
CA ASP A 657 -12.63 36.23 50.55
C ASP A 657 -11.53 36.82 51.43
N GLU A 658 -10.38 36.15 51.47
CA GLU A 658 -9.21 36.62 52.21
C GLU A 658 -8.64 37.91 51.62
N PHE A 659 -8.56 37.99 50.29
CA PHE A 659 -8.18 39.20 49.57
C PHE A 659 -9.11 40.36 49.92
N ALA A 660 -10.43 40.17 49.82
CA ALA A 660 -11.42 41.20 50.10
C ALA A 660 -11.38 41.64 51.56
N LEU A 661 -11.26 40.70 52.50
CA LEU A 661 -11.13 40.98 53.93
C LEU A 661 -9.87 41.80 54.24
N ARG A 662 -8.70 41.38 53.74
CA ARG A 662 -7.43 42.08 53.95
C ARG A 662 -7.45 43.48 53.34
N PHE A 663 -8.04 43.63 52.16
CA PHE A 663 -8.18 44.93 51.52
C PHE A 663 -9.11 45.87 52.30
N ILE A 664 -10.28 45.38 52.76
CA ILE A 664 -11.21 46.17 53.57
C ILE A 664 -10.57 46.55 54.92
N LEU A 665 -9.90 45.61 55.58
CA LEU A 665 -9.19 45.86 56.84
C LEU A 665 -8.07 46.89 56.65
N HIS A 666 -7.32 46.82 55.54
CA HIS A 666 -6.29 47.81 55.21
C HIS A 666 -6.86 49.22 55.07
N LEU A 667 -7.99 49.37 54.36
CA LEU A 667 -8.68 50.66 54.23
C LEU A 667 -9.23 51.16 55.57
N ALA A 668 -9.86 50.28 56.36
CA ALA A 668 -10.44 50.63 57.65
C ALA A 668 -9.37 51.05 58.67
N LEU A 669 -8.28 50.29 58.78
CA LEU A 669 -7.15 50.60 59.67
C LEU A 669 -6.34 51.81 59.18
N GLY A 670 -6.32 52.04 57.88
CA GLY A 670 -5.66 53.20 57.26
C GLY A 670 -6.45 54.50 57.37
N GLY A 671 -7.66 54.50 57.94
CA GLY A 671 -8.44 55.71 58.20
C GLY A 671 -9.23 56.22 56.99
N VAL A 672 -9.78 55.32 56.17
CA VAL A 672 -10.62 55.70 55.01
C VAL A 672 -11.76 56.64 55.40
N ASP A 673 -11.94 57.72 54.64
CA ASP A 673 -13.01 58.71 54.82
C ASP A 673 -13.69 59.07 53.49
N SER A 674 -14.62 60.03 53.51
CA SER A 674 -15.35 60.46 52.31
C SER A 674 -14.48 61.18 51.26
N ASN A 675 -13.23 61.53 51.60
CA ASN A 675 -12.26 62.18 50.73
C ASN A 675 -11.17 61.22 50.24
N THR A 676 -11.17 59.96 50.69
CA THR A 676 -10.21 58.95 50.22
C THR A 676 -10.45 58.66 48.74
N VAL A 677 -9.44 58.96 47.93
CA VAL A 677 -9.42 58.68 46.49
C VAL A 677 -8.13 57.96 46.11
N THR A 678 -8.24 57.02 45.16
CA THR A 678 -7.08 56.37 44.55
C THR A 678 -6.31 57.40 43.72
N THR A 679 -5.06 57.67 44.10
CA THR A 679 -4.18 58.64 43.43
C THR A 679 -3.40 58.01 42.29
N ASN A 680 -3.04 56.73 42.43
CA ASN A 680 -2.35 55.97 41.41
C ASN A 680 -2.63 54.48 41.58
N LEU A 681 -2.81 53.78 40.47
CA LEU A 681 -2.93 52.33 40.40
C LEU A 681 -1.90 51.83 39.39
N SER A 682 -0.97 50.98 39.84
CA SER A 682 -0.05 50.29 38.94
C SER A 682 -0.18 48.78 39.11
N ASP A 683 -0.42 48.07 38.01
CA ASP A 683 -0.39 46.62 37.97
C ASP A 683 0.81 46.12 37.18
N TYR A 684 1.19 44.87 37.40
CA TYR A 684 2.30 44.25 36.70
C TYR A 684 2.01 42.77 36.45
N LEU A 685 2.58 42.28 35.36
CA LEU A 685 2.55 40.89 34.95
C LEU A 685 3.86 40.62 34.20
N ASP A 686 4.71 39.79 34.79
CA ASP A 686 6.08 39.62 34.31
C ASP A 686 6.11 38.75 33.05
N ARG A 687 6.97 39.16 32.10
CA ARG A 687 7.35 38.31 30.98
C ARG A 687 8.04 37.06 31.52
N GLN A 688 7.66 35.92 30.98
CA GLN A 688 8.14 34.64 31.43
C GLN A 688 9.13 34.02 30.47
N VAL A 689 10.17 33.37 31.00
CA VAL A 689 10.99 32.41 30.26
C VAL A 689 10.77 31.02 30.84
N SER A 690 10.43 30.06 30.00
CA SER A 690 10.09 28.69 30.41
C SER A 690 10.80 27.66 29.54
N PRO A 691 11.30 26.55 30.09
CA PRO A 691 11.68 25.42 29.27
C PRO A 691 10.43 24.80 28.64
N TYR A 692 10.58 24.26 27.43
CA TYR A 692 9.58 23.39 26.84
C TYR A 692 10.23 22.16 26.21
N TYR A 693 9.47 21.07 26.23
CA TYR A 693 9.83 19.79 25.63
C TYR A 693 8.79 19.42 24.60
N GLN A 694 9.22 18.78 23.52
CA GLN A 694 8.33 18.43 22.44
C GLN A 694 8.69 17.07 21.85
N VAL A 695 7.65 16.29 21.54
CA VAL A 695 7.73 15.10 20.69
C VAL A 695 7.06 15.42 19.37
N VAL A 696 7.76 15.14 18.28
CA VAL A 696 7.35 15.49 16.91
C VAL A 696 7.16 14.21 16.12
N PHE A 697 6.05 14.07 15.42
CA PHE A 697 5.81 12.98 14.46
C PHE A 697 5.70 13.57 13.05
N TYR A 698 6.56 13.10 12.15
CA TYR A 698 6.60 13.56 10.76
C TYR A 698 5.65 12.71 9.93
N ILE A 699 4.48 13.26 9.58
CA ILE A 699 3.40 12.57 8.86
C ILE A 699 3.56 12.91 7.37
N GLY A 700 4.66 12.45 6.78
CA GLY A 700 5.07 12.78 5.41
C GLY A 700 6.00 13.99 5.32
N ASP A 701 6.21 14.50 4.10
CA ASP A 701 7.28 15.49 3.84
C ASP A 701 6.99 16.89 4.38
N ARG A 702 5.70 17.23 4.57
CA ARG A 702 5.27 18.59 4.96
C ARG A 702 4.40 18.63 6.20
N LEU A 703 3.58 17.60 6.43
CA LEU A 703 2.65 17.57 7.56
C LEU A 703 3.35 16.97 8.78
N VAL A 704 3.26 17.68 9.90
CA VAL A 704 3.93 17.32 11.14
C VAL A 704 2.94 17.45 12.30
N SER A 705 2.91 16.47 13.18
CA SER A 705 2.20 16.53 14.44
C SER A 705 3.17 16.81 15.58
N GLU A 706 2.83 17.78 16.43
CA GLU A 706 3.68 18.27 17.50
C GLU A 706 2.97 18.16 18.86
N ASN A 707 3.60 17.47 19.81
CA ASN A 707 3.11 17.29 21.17
C ASN A 707 4.06 18.01 22.14
N THR A 708 3.60 19.13 22.70
CA THR A 708 4.45 20.05 23.48
C THR A 708 4.02 20.07 24.95
N LEU A 709 4.98 19.94 25.86
CA LEU A 709 4.79 20.14 27.29
C LEU A 709 5.61 21.34 27.77
N ARG A 710 5.00 22.22 28.55
CA ARG A 710 5.66 23.39 29.14
C ARG A 710 5.21 23.61 30.57
N ASN A 711 6.13 24.11 31.40
CA ASN A 711 5.84 24.68 32.71
C ASN A 711 6.31 26.14 32.74
N ALA A 712 5.46 26.97 33.31
CA ALA A 712 5.46 28.40 33.13
C ALA A 712 5.19 29.10 34.46
N ARG A 713 6.10 30.00 34.88
CA ARG A 713 6.00 30.75 36.14
C ARG A 713 6.11 32.25 35.90
N SER A 714 5.08 33.01 36.24
CA SER A 714 5.04 34.47 36.03
C SER A 714 4.52 35.18 37.28
N MET A 715 5.17 36.27 37.69
CA MET A 715 4.69 37.08 38.80
C MET A 715 3.61 38.04 38.32
N LEU A 716 2.56 38.19 39.11
CA LEU A 716 1.47 39.13 38.87
C LEU A 716 1.18 39.90 40.15
N GLY A 717 0.77 41.15 40.02
CA GLY A 717 0.36 41.93 41.17
C GLY A 717 -0.15 43.31 40.83
N PHE A 718 -0.50 44.07 41.86
CA PHE A 718 -0.91 45.46 41.73
C PHE A 718 -0.60 46.25 43.00
N ASN A 719 -0.42 47.55 42.81
CA ASN A 719 -0.18 48.55 43.84
C ASN A 719 -1.24 49.64 43.73
N VAL A 720 -1.99 49.86 44.80
CA VAL A 720 -2.95 50.96 44.91
C VAL A 720 -2.37 52.01 45.86
N ASN A 721 -2.24 53.24 45.39
CA ASN A 721 -1.90 54.40 46.20
C ASN A 721 -3.16 55.23 46.45
N PHE A 722 -3.30 55.72 47.68
CA PHE A 722 -4.40 56.60 48.08
C PHE A 722 -3.84 57.97 48.49
N ASN A 723 -4.69 58.99 48.53
CA ASN A 723 -4.30 60.33 48.97
C ASN A 723 -4.09 60.43 50.50
N ASN A 724 -4.81 59.64 51.29
CA ASN A 724 -4.81 59.71 52.76
C ASN A 724 -4.70 58.35 53.46
N VAL A 725 -4.52 57.25 52.72
CA VAL A 725 -4.39 55.87 53.23
C VAL A 725 -3.06 55.26 52.73
N PRO A 726 -2.33 54.44 53.53
CA PRO A 726 -1.12 53.77 53.06
C PRO A 726 -1.34 52.93 51.80
N SER A 727 -0.32 52.79 50.96
CA SER A 727 -0.41 51.99 49.74
C SER A 727 -0.73 50.52 50.05
N TYR A 728 -1.53 49.90 49.18
CA TYR A 728 -1.83 48.47 49.23
C TYR A 728 -1.11 47.76 48.09
N ASN A 729 -0.31 46.75 48.39
CA ASN A 729 0.40 45.92 47.42
C ASN A 729 -0.09 44.47 47.50
N TYR A 730 -0.51 43.91 46.38
CA TYR A 730 -0.82 42.49 46.24
C TYR A 730 0.14 41.86 45.22
N SER A 731 0.65 40.66 45.54
CA SER A 731 1.50 39.88 44.63
C SER A 731 1.21 38.38 44.74
N ALA A 732 1.26 37.68 43.61
CA ALA A 732 1.20 36.22 43.53
C ALA A 732 2.01 35.71 42.33
N GLU A 733 2.34 34.42 42.32
CA GLU A 733 3.01 33.75 41.20
C GLU A 733 2.03 32.83 40.47
N ILE A 734 1.84 33.04 39.17
CA ILE A 734 1.11 32.11 38.30
C ILE A 734 2.02 30.90 38.06
N ASN A 735 1.60 29.71 38.48
CA ASN A 735 2.18 28.45 38.01
C ASN A 735 1.24 27.84 36.97
N MET A 736 1.67 27.85 35.72
CA MET A 736 0.97 27.28 34.57
C MET A 736 1.69 26.03 34.08
N TRP A 737 0.95 24.96 33.90
CA TRP A 737 1.35 23.86 33.03
C TRP A 737 0.50 23.86 31.78
N GLU A 738 1.10 23.47 30.67
CA GLU A 738 0.36 23.31 29.43
C GLU A 738 0.88 22.13 28.63
N TYR A 739 -0.08 21.33 28.18
CA TYR A 739 0.06 20.42 27.08
C TYR A 739 -0.55 21.06 25.82
N ALA A 740 0.24 21.26 24.78
CA ALA A 740 -0.22 21.83 23.50
C ALA A 740 0.09 20.88 22.34
N GLY A 741 -0.97 20.46 21.66
CA GLY A 741 -0.93 19.67 20.45
C GLY A 741 -1.10 20.52 19.19
N SER A 742 -0.23 20.37 18.20
CA SER A 742 -0.29 21.18 16.96
C SER A 742 -0.14 20.34 15.71
N PHE A 743 -0.86 20.72 14.66
CA PHE A 743 -0.45 20.38 13.31
C PHE A 743 0.37 21.52 12.73
N ARG A 744 1.50 21.14 12.14
CA ARG A 744 2.43 22.02 11.45
C ARG A 744 2.49 21.62 9.98
N TYR A 745 2.48 22.61 9.10
CA TYR A 745 2.67 22.43 7.67
C TYR A 745 3.91 23.20 7.20
N ASN A 746 4.92 22.45 6.74
CA ASN A 746 6.13 23.01 6.16
C ASN A 746 5.87 23.48 4.74
N LEU A 747 6.19 24.74 4.47
CA LEU A 747 6.02 25.36 3.15
C LEU A 747 7.06 24.85 2.14
N THR A 748 8.21 24.38 2.62
CA THR A 748 9.30 23.80 1.82
C THR A 748 9.79 22.49 2.44
N THR A 749 10.48 21.67 1.65
CA THR A 749 11.10 20.39 2.08
C THR A 749 12.63 20.46 2.11
N SER A 750 13.21 21.65 1.91
CA SER A 750 14.66 21.87 1.95
C SER A 750 15.18 21.95 3.39
N ASN A 751 16.47 22.25 3.57
CA ASN A 751 17.05 22.43 4.91
C ASN A 751 16.50 23.66 5.64
N PHE A 752 15.98 24.65 4.92
CA PHE A 752 15.30 25.81 5.48
C PHE A 752 13.79 25.65 5.31
N GLN A 753 13.09 25.45 6.42
CA GLN A 753 11.68 25.05 6.46
C GLN A 753 10.85 26.13 7.17
N PRO A 754 10.36 27.15 6.45
CA PRO A 754 9.32 28.01 6.98
C PRO A 754 8.02 27.20 7.10
N PHE A 755 7.27 27.44 8.16
CA PHE A 755 6.07 26.69 8.47
C PHE A 755 4.99 27.53 9.14
N ILE A 756 3.76 27.04 9.02
CA ILE A 756 2.62 27.49 9.82
C ILE A 756 2.16 26.35 10.71
N LYS A 757 1.60 26.67 11.87
CA LYS A 757 1.02 25.69 12.78
C LYS A 757 -0.25 26.18 13.43
N GLY A 758 -1.12 25.25 13.77
CA GLY A 758 -2.35 25.51 14.52
C GLY A 758 -2.73 24.29 15.34
N GLY A 759 -3.42 24.52 16.46
CA GLY A 759 -3.74 23.42 17.34
C GLY A 759 -4.53 23.82 18.57
N TYR A 760 -4.54 22.90 19.52
CA TYR A 760 -5.27 23.02 20.77
C TYR A 760 -4.52 22.31 21.89
N GLY A 761 -4.92 22.60 23.12
CA GLY A 761 -4.22 22.09 24.29
C GLY A 761 -5.05 22.14 25.56
N LEU A 762 -4.49 21.55 26.59
CA LEU A 762 -4.96 21.62 27.96
C LEU A 762 -3.93 22.40 28.77
N SER A 763 -4.36 23.52 29.33
CA SER A 763 -3.57 24.36 30.22
C SER A 763 -4.26 24.40 31.58
N TRP A 764 -3.49 24.21 32.64
CA TRP A 764 -3.96 24.25 34.03
C TRP A 764 -3.05 25.16 34.84
N TYR A 765 -3.68 25.89 35.77
CA TYR A 765 -3.08 27.06 36.40
C TYR A 765 -3.38 27.04 37.89
N ARG A 766 -2.50 27.63 38.68
CA ARG A 766 -2.78 28.04 40.06
C ARG A 766 -1.99 29.30 40.40
N LEU A 767 -2.41 29.98 41.45
CA LEU A 767 -1.64 31.05 42.07
C LEU A 767 -0.88 30.48 43.26
N GLU A 768 0.41 30.72 43.32
CA GLU A 768 1.30 30.36 44.42
C GLU A 768 1.75 31.64 45.14
N ASN A 769 2.13 31.49 46.42
CA ASN A 769 2.75 32.56 47.21
C ASN A 769 1.93 33.87 47.24
N ALA A 770 0.60 33.77 47.29
CA ALA A 770 -0.25 34.96 47.38
C ALA A 770 -0.02 35.71 48.69
N GLN A 771 0.21 37.02 48.59
CA GLN A 771 0.48 37.88 49.74
C GLN A 771 -0.04 39.31 49.51
N ALA A 772 -0.33 40.01 50.60
CA ALA A 772 -0.65 41.43 50.60
C ALA A 772 0.23 42.17 51.61
N ASN A 773 0.82 43.30 51.20
CA ASN A 773 1.70 44.14 52.01
C ASN A 773 2.87 43.38 52.68
N GLY A 774 3.35 42.31 52.04
CA GLY A 774 4.41 41.44 52.58
C GLY A 774 3.93 40.34 53.53
N GLU A 775 2.63 40.27 53.84
CA GLU A 775 2.03 39.20 54.64
C GLU A 775 1.38 38.14 53.75
N VAL A 776 1.80 36.88 53.92
CA VAL A 776 1.30 35.73 53.16
C VAL A 776 -0.15 35.40 53.53
N PHE A 777 -0.93 34.98 52.54
CA PHE A 777 -2.31 34.52 52.72
C PHE A 777 -2.36 33.22 53.51
N MET A 778 -3.45 32.97 54.24
CA MET A 778 -3.72 31.68 54.88
C MET A 778 -3.76 30.58 53.83
N THR A 779 -4.44 30.85 52.71
CA THR A 779 -4.41 30.01 51.51
C THR A 779 -3.38 30.58 50.53
N LYS A 780 -2.09 30.37 50.80
CA LYS A 780 -0.99 30.91 49.98
C LYS A 780 -0.96 30.34 48.54
N ASP A 781 -1.34 29.07 48.38
CA ASP A 781 -1.37 28.37 47.10
C ASP A 781 -2.82 27.97 46.82
N SER A 782 -3.38 28.41 45.69
CA SER A 782 -4.70 27.99 45.27
C SER A 782 -4.68 26.58 44.67
N GLU A 783 -5.84 25.92 44.66
CA GLU A 783 -6.01 24.67 43.94
C GLU A 783 -5.83 24.87 42.43
N TRP A 784 -5.53 23.76 41.75
CA TRP A 784 -5.36 23.76 40.32
C TRP A 784 -6.69 23.97 39.59
N ILE A 785 -6.79 25.09 38.90
CA ILE A 785 -7.85 25.34 37.95
C ILE A 785 -7.58 24.47 36.72
N ARG A 786 -8.58 23.67 36.32
CA ARG A 786 -8.51 22.74 35.16
C ARG A 786 -7.47 21.61 35.32
N GLN A 787 -7.15 21.20 36.55
CA GLN A 787 -6.24 20.08 36.79
C GLN A 787 -6.67 18.83 36.01
N PRO A 788 -5.78 18.18 35.24
CA PRO A 788 -6.12 16.98 34.49
C PRO A 788 -6.73 15.90 35.41
N SER A 789 -8.00 15.58 35.18
CA SER A 789 -8.78 14.59 35.93
C SER A 789 -9.89 14.03 35.04
N ILE A 790 -10.23 12.75 35.22
CA ILE A 790 -11.32 12.07 34.51
C ILE A 790 -12.71 12.51 35.01
N SER A 791 -12.78 13.13 36.19
CA SER A 791 -14.01 13.68 36.75
C SER A 791 -13.71 15.04 37.40
N PRO A 792 -14.37 16.13 36.96
CA PRO A 792 -15.33 16.22 35.85
C PRO A 792 -14.65 16.16 34.47
N LEU A 793 -15.34 15.60 33.46
CA LEU A 793 -14.81 15.47 32.07
C LEU A 793 -14.30 16.79 31.48
N LYS A 794 -14.84 17.94 31.91
CA LYS A 794 -14.37 19.24 31.45
C LYS A 794 -12.86 19.40 31.64
N ASN A 795 -12.25 18.81 32.67
CA ASN A 795 -10.83 18.94 33.01
C ASN A 795 -9.87 18.15 32.10
N ILE A 796 -10.37 17.26 31.25
CA ILE A 796 -9.55 16.57 30.23
C ILE A 796 -9.79 17.11 28.82
N LEU A 797 -10.84 17.92 28.64
CA LEU A 797 -11.13 18.57 27.36
C LEU A 797 -10.20 19.77 27.13
N PRO A 798 -9.81 20.06 25.87
CA PRO A 798 -8.99 21.23 25.57
C PRO A 798 -9.64 22.54 26.02
N ASN A 799 -8.85 23.42 26.62
CA ASN A 799 -9.23 24.81 26.93
C ASN A 799 -8.32 25.83 26.24
N THR A 800 -7.32 25.40 25.50
CA THR A 800 -6.38 26.26 24.80
C THR A 800 -6.48 26.03 23.31
N TRP A 801 -6.49 27.09 22.53
CA TRP A 801 -6.36 27.10 21.08
C TRP A 801 -5.16 27.95 20.71
N HIS A 802 -4.47 27.60 19.62
CA HIS A 802 -3.32 28.41 19.19
C HIS A 802 -3.11 28.36 17.69
N VAL A 803 -2.49 29.42 17.19
CA VAL A 803 -2.03 29.57 15.80
C VAL A 803 -0.68 30.26 15.80
N GLY A 804 0.21 29.85 14.91
CA GLY A 804 1.55 30.38 14.85
C GLY A 804 2.28 30.04 13.56
N GLY A 805 3.51 30.49 13.48
CA GLY A 805 4.40 30.23 12.36
C GLY A 805 5.84 30.42 12.78
N GLY A 806 6.74 29.82 12.01
CA GLY A 806 8.15 29.83 12.34
C GLY A 806 9.03 29.31 11.23
N ILE A 807 10.29 29.11 11.58
CA ILE A 807 11.31 28.56 10.70
C ILE A 807 12.05 27.45 11.44
N GLU A 808 12.35 26.37 10.74
CA GLU A 808 13.27 25.33 11.17
C GLU A 808 14.43 25.24 10.18
N PHE A 809 15.65 25.22 10.71
CA PHE A 809 16.87 25.06 9.93
C PHE A 809 17.57 23.76 10.29
N LEU A 810 17.67 22.84 9.34
CA LEU A 810 18.39 21.58 9.48
C LEU A 810 19.89 21.83 9.31
N ILE A 811 20.62 21.70 10.42
CA ILE A 811 22.07 21.89 10.49
C ILE A 811 22.79 20.62 10.03
N LEU A 812 22.33 19.46 10.51
CA LEU A 812 22.84 18.16 10.14
C LEU A 812 21.69 17.31 9.64
N LYS A 813 21.88 16.71 8.46
CA LYS A 813 20.95 15.76 7.85
C LYS A 813 21.75 14.51 7.53
N LYS A 814 21.52 13.42 8.25
CA LYS A 814 22.22 12.16 8.01
C LYS A 814 21.23 11.00 7.96
N ARG A 815 21.35 10.19 6.92
CA ARG A 815 20.55 8.96 6.75
C ARG A 815 21.30 7.78 7.36
N GLY A 816 20.59 6.87 8.02
CA GLY A 816 21.17 5.63 8.54
C GLY A 816 20.50 5.14 9.82
N ARG A 817 21.11 4.15 10.49
CA ARG A 817 20.71 3.78 11.87
C ARG A 817 21.37 4.73 12.86
N VAL A 818 20.75 4.96 14.02
CA VAL A 818 21.38 5.70 15.14
C VAL A 818 22.77 5.11 15.45
N PRO A 819 23.83 5.93 15.58
CA PRO A 819 23.83 7.41 15.62
C PRO A 819 23.98 8.10 14.25
N GLN A 820 24.14 7.35 13.16
CA GLN A 820 24.30 7.90 11.81
C GLN A 820 22.99 8.44 11.21
N GLY A 821 21.83 7.92 11.65
CA GLY A 821 20.50 8.44 11.29
C GLY A 821 19.98 9.54 12.20
N LEU A 822 20.85 10.45 12.65
CA LEU A 822 20.47 11.55 13.54
C LEU A 822 20.53 12.87 12.80
N ASP A 823 19.40 13.57 12.84
CA ASP A 823 19.25 14.92 12.33
C ASP A 823 19.35 15.91 13.47
N LEU A 824 20.00 17.05 13.21
CA LEU A 824 20.04 18.18 14.15
C LEU A 824 19.46 19.41 13.47
N SER A 825 18.43 20.00 14.08
CA SER A 825 17.86 21.26 13.61
C SER A 825 17.72 22.28 14.73
N VAL A 826 17.66 23.56 14.34
CA VAL A 826 17.29 24.67 15.21
C VAL A 826 16.00 25.27 14.70
N ARG A 827 15.05 25.49 15.61
CA ARG A 827 13.73 26.02 15.30
C ARG A 827 13.43 27.28 16.10
N ALA A 828 12.88 28.28 15.43
CA ALA A 828 12.32 29.47 16.04
C ALA A 828 10.87 29.67 15.57
N ASP A 829 9.94 29.93 16.49
CA ASP A 829 8.54 30.19 16.13
C ASP A 829 7.84 31.18 17.05
N TYR A 830 6.83 31.85 16.50
CA TYR A 830 5.92 32.73 17.22
C TYR A 830 4.52 32.13 17.20
N THR A 831 3.86 32.07 18.36
CA THR A 831 2.54 31.44 18.53
C THR A 831 1.65 32.30 19.41
N LEU A 832 0.43 32.58 18.93
CA LEU A 832 -0.65 33.20 19.69
C LEU A 832 -1.52 32.10 20.29
N PHE A 833 -1.83 32.23 21.58
CA PHE A 833 -2.68 31.30 22.33
C PHE A 833 -3.92 32.01 22.87
N VAL A 834 -5.03 31.29 22.84
CA VAL A 834 -6.33 31.68 23.34
C VAL A 834 -6.80 30.61 24.31
N HIS A 835 -6.94 30.97 25.58
CA HIS A 835 -7.26 30.06 26.66
C HIS A 835 -8.65 30.30 27.19
N ARG A 836 -9.29 29.27 27.73
CA ARG A 836 -10.42 29.40 28.65
C ARG A 836 -9.95 29.07 30.06
N LEU A 837 -9.94 30.07 30.94
CA LEU A 837 -9.46 29.92 32.31
C LEU A 837 -10.31 28.93 33.11
N GLY A 838 -11.60 28.80 32.80
CA GLY A 838 -12.50 27.90 33.53
C GLY A 838 -12.80 28.36 34.96
N LEU A 839 -12.65 29.66 35.22
CA LEU A 839 -13.09 30.34 36.44
C LEU A 839 -14.60 30.58 36.38
N ASP A 840 -15.29 30.33 37.49
CA ASP A 840 -16.66 30.82 37.69
C ASP A 840 -16.60 32.20 38.37
N LEU A 841 -16.90 33.24 37.60
CA LEU A 841 -16.95 34.62 38.09
C LEU A 841 -18.39 35.14 38.18
N SER A 842 -19.40 34.25 38.10
CA SER A 842 -20.81 34.65 38.08
C SER A 842 -21.26 35.37 39.35
N ASN A 843 -20.62 35.07 40.48
CA ASN A 843 -20.87 35.72 41.77
C ASN A 843 -20.01 36.98 42.00
N VAL A 844 -19.12 37.32 41.07
CA VAL A 844 -18.17 38.44 41.19
C VAL A 844 -18.69 39.64 40.38
N ARG A 845 -18.93 40.77 41.05
CA ARG A 845 -19.33 42.03 40.40
C ARG A 845 -18.14 42.71 39.72
N LEU A 846 -17.77 42.21 38.53
CA LEU A 846 -16.61 42.67 37.74
C LEU A 846 -16.63 44.17 37.40
N ASP A 847 -17.82 44.78 37.30
CA ASP A 847 -18.03 46.21 37.12
C ASP A 847 -17.47 47.05 38.28
N LYS A 848 -17.51 46.51 39.50
CA LYS A 848 -16.97 47.14 40.71
C LYS A 848 -15.47 46.90 40.91
N LEU A 849 -14.88 45.99 40.14
CA LEU A 849 -13.46 45.60 40.24
C LEU A 849 -12.56 46.30 39.21
N LYS A 850 -13.14 47.14 38.34
CA LYS A 850 -12.39 48.06 37.45
C LYS A 850 -11.38 48.94 38.18
N LEU A 851 -11.57 49.13 39.50
CA LEU A 851 -10.65 49.88 40.36
C LEU A 851 -9.29 49.19 40.54
N PHE A 852 -9.23 47.85 40.49
CA PHE A 852 -7.99 47.08 40.72
C PHE A 852 -7.34 46.65 39.41
N PHE A 853 -8.17 46.35 38.42
CA PHE A 853 -7.74 46.01 37.07
C PHE A 853 -8.65 46.73 36.09
N PRO A 854 -8.20 47.82 35.45
CA PRO A 854 -9.02 48.61 34.53
C PRO A 854 -9.64 47.78 33.39
N THR A 855 -8.98 46.69 33.01
CA THR A 855 -9.39 45.70 32.00
C THR A 855 -10.32 44.60 32.53
N ALA A 856 -10.49 44.44 33.85
CA ALA A 856 -11.39 43.41 34.41
C ALA A 856 -12.85 43.61 34.01
N GLY A 857 -13.27 44.86 33.81
CA GLY A 857 -14.61 45.17 33.33
C GLY A 857 -14.80 45.06 31.81
N SER A 858 -13.73 44.79 31.05
CA SER A 858 -13.78 44.43 29.63
C SER A 858 -13.67 42.93 29.39
N ILE A 859 -13.48 42.12 30.42
CA ILE A 859 -13.60 40.66 30.35
C ILE A 859 -15.08 40.38 30.01
N PRO A 860 -15.42 40.01 28.75
CA PRO A 860 -16.78 39.66 28.42
C PRO A 860 -17.14 38.48 29.30
N GLY A 861 -18.33 38.46 29.91
CA GLY A 861 -18.77 37.32 30.73
C GLY A 861 -18.58 36.00 29.97
N GLY A 862 -17.47 35.29 30.20
CA GLY A 862 -17.05 34.17 29.35
C GLY A 862 -15.53 33.97 29.16
N GLU A 863 -14.80 33.77 30.26
CA GLU A 863 -13.66 32.85 30.43
C GLU A 863 -12.41 32.95 29.54
N THR A 864 -12.36 33.76 28.49
CA THR A 864 -11.32 33.66 27.45
C THR A 864 -10.18 34.68 27.62
N VAL A 865 -8.94 34.22 27.67
CA VAL A 865 -7.72 35.07 27.80
C VAL A 865 -6.70 34.75 26.73
N THR A 866 -5.77 35.65 26.46
CA THR A 866 -4.77 35.48 25.39
C THR A 866 -3.34 35.64 25.87
N ARG A 867 -2.40 34.99 25.19
CA ARG A 867 -0.96 35.21 25.36
C ARG A 867 -0.24 34.96 24.05
N ASP A 868 0.89 35.58 23.85
CA ASP A 868 1.82 35.22 22.79
C ASP A 868 3.10 34.60 23.34
N GLY A 869 3.79 33.85 22.49
CA GLY A 869 5.07 33.25 22.85
C GLY A 869 6.01 33.11 21.67
N PHE A 870 7.27 33.40 21.93
CA PHE A 870 8.40 33.10 21.05
C PHE A 870 9.15 31.88 21.58
N ASN A 871 9.27 30.84 20.77
CA ASN A 871 9.92 29.59 21.13
C ASN A 871 11.21 29.42 20.33
N LEU A 872 12.29 29.04 20.99
CA LEU A 872 13.56 28.64 20.38
C LEU A 872 13.92 27.24 20.87
N ALA A 873 14.16 26.29 19.96
CA ALA A 873 14.55 24.93 20.33
C ALA A 873 15.57 24.31 19.39
N ILE A 874 16.23 23.28 19.92
CA ILE A 874 17.00 22.31 19.16
C ILE A 874 16.14 21.06 19.03
N THR A 875 16.06 20.50 17.83
CA THR A 875 15.36 19.23 17.58
C THR A 875 16.37 18.18 17.12
N LEU A 876 16.28 17.00 17.73
CA LEU A 876 16.93 15.78 17.28
C LEU A 876 15.91 14.93 16.52
N GLY A 877 16.12 14.71 15.23
CA GLY A 877 15.29 13.83 14.40
C GLY A 877 15.89 12.43 14.25
N PHE A 878 15.02 11.43 14.12
CA PHE A 878 15.37 10.00 13.97
C PHE A 878 14.66 9.36 12.77
#